data_AF-A0A8B6ENP3-F1
#
_entry.id   AF-A0A8B6ENP3-F1
#
_cell.length_a   1.000
_cell.length_b   1.000
_cell.length_c   1.000
_cell.angle_alpha   90.00
_cell.angle_beta   90.00
_cell.angle_gamma   90.00
#
_symmetry.space_group_name_H-M   'P 1'
#
loop_
_entity.id
_entity.type
_entity.pdbx_description
1 polymer ?
#
loop_
_entity_poly.entity_id
_entity_poly.type
_entity_poly.pdbx_seq_one_letter_code
_entity_poly.pdbx_strand_id
1 'polypeptide(L)'
;MIVTLPVEKQDTIAKECKQLQSKNKCKIREVARVLGILISSLPAVEFGKLYYRKIEREKIKALKLAMGDFDSEMFVTSEMKQDLKWWSDNIYTQKRKFNRGNPQVIIQTDASKLGWGAVLNEQKIGSRWSNDEKDNHINCLELLAVYYALKSFKDDLNTVENVKILTDNTTAVSYINSMGGIKSIECNRIARKIWIWCIEHQIWLIATHIPGKLNTKADYQSRNFNDQIEWQLNKNNFEKHDRTLCKEDYKRQGRRAVCGTTLANPTMVCSSNETVNKQSICYQSKQKAIDSTIQGHSSSFRKDIEFDGMSDIRNRLQNRGISEKTSTIIMASWRSGTQKQYKTYIKKWFIFCLERKEDKFHTSVELVLEFLTYLFECGLSYSALNSARSALSAFGLTFDNVPVGKHPLVIRFLKGVYHLRPTVHNDVNIWDVSIVLRLLRRLSPVADISVKDLTLKLVMLIALTNATRSQSIHLLKLSNMQKQKDCFRFKIFDLLKQSRPGYKNPEVILKSFPPDRRLCVYLVLKEYLKRTVDIRSEEDSLILSYIKPHKKVSCSTISRWIKSIMCRAGIDTSIFKAHSTRSASTSKAKQNNVPVSDILAKAGWSSSTTFGKFYDKTVTTSDVFAEKSVTNLNTSLLNV
;
A
#
# COMPACT_ATOMS: atom_id res chain seq x y z
N MET A 1 25.89 -6.19 -20.45
CA MET A 1 25.90 -4.77 -20.01
C MET A 1 25.80 -4.70 -18.50
N ILE A 2 26.72 -3.99 -17.85
CA ILE A 2 26.80 -3.81 -16.40
C ILE A 2 26.59 -2.32 -16.10
N VAL A 3 25.82 -1.99 -15.08
CA VAL A 3 25.59 -0.63 -14.60
C VAL A 3 26.34 -0.45 -13.28
N THR A 4 27.13 0.61 -13.18
CA THR A 4 27.86 1.01 -11.97
C THR A 4 27.55 2.48 -11.63
N LEU A 5 27.81 2.87 -10.39
CA LEU A 5 27.73 4.27 -10.00
C LEU A 5 29.04 5.01 -10.34
N PRO A 6 28.98 6.31 -10.66
CA PRO A 6 30.17 7.16 -10.68
C PRO A 6 30.86 7.15 -9.31
N VAL A 7 32.20 7.17 -9.31
CA VAL A 7 33.04 7.12 -8.09
C VAL A 7 32.64 8.21 -7.09
N GLU A 8 32.42 9.44 -7.57
CA GLU A 8 31.95 10.56 -6.73
C GLU A 8 30.66 10.26 -5.96
N LYS A 9 29.72 9.54 -6.58
CA LYS A 9 28.48 9.11 -5.93
C LYS A 9 28.74 8.00 -4.91
N GLN A 10 29.65 7.07 -5.20
CA GLN A 10 30.05 6.02 -4.26
C GLN A 10 30.68 6.63 -3.01
N ASP A 11 31.59 7.59 -3.17
CA ASP A 11 32.23 8.31 -2.07
C ASP A 11 31.23 9.09 -1.23
N THR A 12 30.29 9.78 -1.89
CA THR A 12 29.20 10.49 -1.21
C THR A 12 28.38 9.52 -0.36
N ILE A 13 27.97 8.37 -0.90
CA ILE A 13 27.20 7.36 -0.17
C ILE A 13 27.99 6.82 1.01
N ALA A 14 29.26 6.43 0.81
CA ALA A 14 30.11 5.87 1.84
C ALA A 14 30.32 6.86 3.00
N LYS A 15 30.62 8.13 2.68
CA LYS A 15 30.78 9.21 3.65
C LYS A 15 29.51 9.44 4.46
N GLU A 16 28.37 9.57 3.79
CA GLU A 16 27.08 9.83 4.41
C GLU A 16 26.61 8.69 5.31
N CYS A 17 26.84 7.43 4.89
CA CYS A 17 26.53 6.27 5.70
C CYS A 17 27.38 6.22 6.97
N LYS A 18 28.71 6.42 6.86
CA LYS A 18 29.63 6.45 8.01
C LYS A 18 29.29 7.58 8.99
N GLN A 19 28.98 8.77 8.48
CA GLN A 19 28.56 9.90 9.31
C GLN A 19 27.28 9.58 10.08
N LEU A 20 26.24 9.07 9.43
CA LEU A 20 25.00 8.73 10.11
C LEU A 20 25.15 7.56 11.09
N GLN A 21 25.99 6.57 10.75
CA GLN A 21 26.27 5.40 11.59
C GLN A 21 26.95 5.79 12.92
N SER A 22 27.82 6.80 12.90
CA SER A 22 28.53 7.29 14.09
C SER A 22 27.60 7.97 15.12
N LYS A 23 26.42 8.44 14.68
CA LYS A 23 25.47 9.15 15.55
C LYS A 23 24.62 8.18 16.36
N ASN A 24 24.23 8.59 17.56
CA ASN A 24 23.20 7.91 18.36
C ASN A 24 21.83 8.58 18.22
N LYS A 25 21.81 9.90 18.00
CA LYS A 25 20.63 10.71 17.70
C LYS A 25 20.91 11.65 16.54
N CYS A 26 19.89 11.94 15.74
CA CYS A 26 19.96 12.92 14.65
C CYS A 26 18.57 13.45 14.31
N LYS A 27 18.49 14.50 13.48
CA LYS A 27 17.20 14.96 12.96
C LYS A 27 16.64 13.95 11.97
N ILE A 28 15.32 13.76 11.98
CA ILE A 28 14.62 12.90 11.00
C ILE A 28 14.95 13.31 9.55
N ARG A 29 15.13 14.61 9.30
CA ARG A 29 15.57 15.17 8.01
C ARG A 29 16.89 14.60 7.53
N GLU A 30 17.86 14.38 8.42
CA GLU A 30 19.16 13.82 8.06
C GLU A 30 19.02 12.37 7.58
N VAL A 31 18.25 11.56 8.32
CA VAL A 31 17.94 10.17 7.92
C VAL A 31 17.20 10.14 6.58
N ALA A 32 16.22 11.04 6.39
CA ALA A 32 15.48 11.16 5.13
C ALA A 32 16.39 11.54 3.95
N ARG A 33 17.38 12.40 4.18
CA ARG A 33 18.36 12.79 3.16
C ARG A 33 19.24 11.61 2.76
N VAL A 34 19.85 10.91 3.72
CA VAL A 34 20.67 9.71 3.44
C VAL A 34 19.85 8.67 2.70
N LEU A 35 18.63 8.37 3.17
CA LEU A 35 17.70 7.46 2.49
C LEU A 35 17.41 7.88 1.04
N GLY A 36 17.24 9.17 0.77
CA GLY A 36 17.06 9.69 -0.58
C GLY A 36 18.24 9.35 -1.50
N ILE A 37 19.47 9.51 -0.99
CA ILE A 37 20.70 9.16 -1.72
C ILE A 37 20.74 7.64 -1.99
N LEU A 38 20.48 6.81 -0.98
CA LEU A 38 20.46 5.35 -1.11
C LEU A 38 19.43 4.88 -2.14
N ILE A 39 18.19 5.39 -2.06
CA ILE A 39 17.09 5.02 -2.95
C ILE A 39 17.39 5.44 -4.39
N SER A 40 17.96 6.63 -4.59
CA SER A 40 18.35 7.10 -5.93
C SER A 40 19.44 6.25 -6.59
N SER A 41 20.18 5.48 -5.79
CA SER A 41 21.32 4.66 -6.22
C SER A 41 20.94 3.20 -6.52
N LEU A 42 19.73 2.77 -6.14
CA LEU A 42 19.22 1.41 -6.37
C LEU A 42 19.24 0.92 -7.84
N PRO A 43 19.13 1.78 -8.87
CA PRO A 43 19.27 1.31 -10.26
C PRO A 43 20.62 0.65 -10.55
N ALA A 44 21.69 1.07 -9.88
CA ALA A 44 23.07 0.59 -10.08
C ALA A 44 23.58 -0.34 -8.97
N VAL A 45 22.92 -0.37 -7.80
CA VAL A 45 23.35 -1.17 -6.64
C VAL A 45 22.46 -2.41 -6.53
N GLU A 46 22.99 -3.55 -6.96
CA GLU A 46 22.26 -4.81 -7.14
C GLU A 46 21.46 -5.23 -5.90
N PHE A 47 22.10 -5.25 -4.74
CA PHE A 47 21.48 -5.69 -3.49
C PHE A 47 21.03 -4.54 -2.59
N GLY A 48 21.13 -3.29 -3.05
CA GLY A 48 20.84 -2.10 -2.23
C GLY A 48 19.40 -2.09 -1.69
N LYS A 49 18.47 -2.74 -2.38
CA LYS A 49 17.08 -2.86 -1.92
C LYS A 49 16.98 -3.59 -0.58
N LEU A 50 17.85 -4.54 -0.27
CA LEU A 50 17.83 -5.29 0.99
C LEU A 50 18.16 -4.43 2.22
N TYR A 51 18.89 -3.33 2.03
CA TYR A 51 19.61 -2.61 3.10
C TYR A 51 19.17 -1.15 3.29
N TYR A 52 17.93 -0.80 2.96
CA TYR A 52 17.41 0.55 3.26
C TYR A 52 16.07 0.54 4.03
N ARG A 53 15.39 -0.61 4.05
CA ARG A 53 14.01 -0.71 4.55
C ARG A 53 13.90 -0.56 6.06
N LYS A 54 14.90 -1.01 6.82
CA LYS A 54 14.95 -0.82 8.28
C LYS A 54 15.03 0.67 8.60
N ILE A 55 15.92 1.39 7.91
CA ILE A 55 16.11 2.83 8.02
C ILE A 55 14.81 3.59 7.64
N GLU A 56 14.17 3.24 6.53
CA GLU A 56 12.91 3.86 6.10
C GLU A 56 11.78 3.63 7.11
N ARG A 57 11.70 2.44 7.71
CA ARG A 57 10.69 2.10 8.73
C ARG A 57 10.87 2.91 10.01
N GLU A 58 12.08 2.98 10.55
CA GLU A 58 12.37 3.77 11.75
C GLU A 58 12.12 5.27 11.50
N LYS A 59 12.48 5.78 10.32
CA LYS A 59 12.13 7.16 9.93
C LYS A 59 10.62 7.37 9.87
N ILE A 60 9.85 6.44 9.29
CA ILE A 60 8.37 6.54 9.27
C ILE A 60 7.79 6.52 10.69
N LYS A 61 8.31 5.65 11.57
CA LYS A 61 7.89 5.56 12.98
C LYS A 61 8.18 6.88 13.71
N ALA A 62 9.39 7.41 13.57
CA ALA A 62 9.79 8.70 14.13
C ALA A 62 8.91 9.85 13.60
N LEU A 63 8.65 9.90 12.29
CA LEU A 63 7.76 10.92 11.70
C LEU A 63 6.32 10.85 12.24
N LYS A 64 5.81 9.65 12.50
CA LYS A 64 4.47 9.50 13.11
C LYS A 64 4.45 10.08 14.53
N LEU A 65 5.46 9.75 15.34
CA LEU A 65 5.62 10.28 16.70
C LEU A 65 5.81 11.80 16.70
N ALA A 66 6.61 12.31 15.77
CA ALA A 66 6.87 13.73 15.58
C ALA A 66 5.74 14.48 14.84
N MET A 67 4.61 13.83 14.58
CA MET A 67 3.45 14.43 13.90
C MET A 67 3.81 15.10 12.56
N GLY A 68 4.72 14.47 11.82
CA GLY A 68 5.22 14.93 10.52
C GLY A 68 6.23 16.07 10.60
N ASP A 69 6.81 16.34 11.77
CA ASP A 69 7.98 17.21 11.88
C ASP A 69 9.26 16.48 11.48
N PHE A 70 9.97 17.02 10.48
CA PHE A 70 11.25 16.48 10.03
C PHE A 70 12.43 17.00 10.83
N ASP A 71 12.25 18.10 11.59
CA ASP A 71 13.32 18.70 12.38
C ASP A 71 13.37 18.16 13.81
N SER A 72 12.40 17.33 14.18
CA SER A 72 12.41 16.54 15.41
C SER A 72 13.54 15.50 15.39
N GLU A 73 14.06 15.18 16.59
CA GLU A 73 15.11 14.18 16.78
C GLU A 73 14.57 12.74 16.70
N MET A 74 15.42 11.83 16.23
CA MET A 74 15.21 10.38 16.30
C MET A 74 16.50 9.65 16.64
N PHE A 75 16.35 8.45 17.21
CA PHE A 75 17.49 7.57 17.50
C PHE A 75 17.93 6.81 16.25
N VAL A 76 19.25 6.64 16.11
CA VAL A 76 19.84 5.78 15.09
C VAL A 76 20.03 4.38 15.69
N THR A 77 19.08 3.48 15.42
CA THR A 77 19.05 2.15 16.04
C THR A 77 20.19 1.25 15.56
N SER A 78 20.53 0.21 16.33
CA SER A 78 21.53 -0.79 15.94
C SER A 78 21.19 -1.45 14.60
N GLU A 79 19.91 -1.70 14.34
CA GLU A 79 19.41 -2.21 13.06
C GLU A 79 19.68 -1.27 11.88
N MET A 80 19.52 0.04 12.07
CA MET A 80 19.87 1.04 11.05
C MET A 80 21.38 1.03 10.78
N LYS A 81 22.19 0.94 11.85
CA LYS A 81 23.66 0.92 11.74
C LYS A 81 24.14 -0.30 10.96
N GLN A 82 23.50 -1.47 11.08
CA GLN A 82 23.84 -2.65 10.28
C GLN A 82 23.60 -2.42 8.77
N ASP A 83 22.45 -1.84 8.42
CA ASP A 83 22.13 -1.55 7.02
C ASP A 83 23.06 -0.45 6.47
N LEU A 84 23.34 0.61 7.23
CA LEU A 84 24.30 1.65 6.86
C LEU A 84 25.73 1.10 6.68
N LYS A 85 26.16 0.18 7.55
CA LYS A 85 27.45 -0.50 7.45
C LYS A 85 27.54 -1.31 6.16
N TRP A 86 26.50 -2.05 5.81
CA TRP A 86 26.48 -2.79 4.55
C TRP A 86 26.71 -1.86 3.35
N TRP A 87 26.05 -0.69 3.33
CA TRP A 87 26.26 0.30 2.29
C TRP A 87 27.70 0.82 2.26
N SER A 88 28.29 1.20 3.40
CA SER A 88 29.67 1.70 3.44
C SER A 88 30.70 0.67 2.99
N ASP A 89 30.47 -0.61 3.32
CA ASP A 89 31.43 -1.68 3.08
C ASP A 89 31.34 -2.23 1.66
N ASN A 90 30.18 -2.12 1.00
CA ASN A 90 29.93 -2.76 -0.29
C ASN A 90 29.83 -1.79 -1.47
N ILE A 91 29.58 -0.49 -1.27
CA ILE A 91 29.22 0.42 -2.38
C ILE A 91 30.25 0.48 -3.53
N TYR A 92 31.53 0.31 -3.23
CA TYR A 92 32.61 0.32 -4.22
C TYR A 92 32.65 -0.92 -5.12
N THR A 93 32.16 -2.07 -4.63
CA THR A 93 32.14 -3.35 -5.37
C THR A 93 30.79 -3.64 -6.02
N GLN A 94 29.75 -2.88 -5.67
CA GLN A 94 28.40 -3.07 -6.20
C GLN A 94 28.31 -2.68 -7.68
N LYS A 95 27.81 -3.62 -8.47
CA LYS A 95 27.54 -3.49 -9.89
C LYS A 95 26.27 -4.25 -10.20
N ARG A 96 25.48 -3.82 -11.19
CA ARG A 96 24.23 -4.51 -11.56
C ARG A 96 24.29 -5.00 -13.01
N LYS A 97 24.10 -6.31 -13.22
CA LYS A 97 23.89 -6.87 -14.57
C LYS A 97 22.52 -6.42 -15.12
N PHE A 98 22.52 -5.78 -16.30
CA PHE A 98 21.29 -5.30 -16.96
C PHE A 98 20.45 -6.43 -17.55
N ASN A 99 21.12 -7.39 -18.21
CA ASN A 99 20.51 -8.60 -18.74
C ASN A 99 21.15 -9.80 -18.04
N ARG A 100 20.31 -10.70 -17.51
CA ARG A 100 20.74 -11.93 -16.82
C ARG A 100 20.44 -13.20 -17.60
N GLY A 101 19.89 -13.08 -18.81
CA GLY A 101 19.45 -14.22 -19.60
C GLY A 101 18.10 -14.78 -19.13
N ASN A 102 17.70 -15.88 -19.76
CA ASN A 102 16.47 -16.58 -19.38
C ASN A 102 16.68 -17.40 -18.10
N PRO A 103 15.63 -17.59 -17.28
CA PRO A 103 15.70 -18.49 -16.14
C PRO A 103 16.06 -19.89 -16.63
N GLN A 104 17.07 -20.50 -16.00
CA GLN A 104 17.49 -21.87 -16.32
C GLN A 104 16.57 -22.88 -15.64
N VAL A 105 16.00 -22.50 -14.49
CA VAL A 105 15.15 -23.35 -13.67
C VAL A 105 13.87 -22.63 -13.26
N ILE A 106 12.76 -23.36 -13.25
CA ILE A 106 11.45 -22.90 -12.81
C ILE A 106 10.99 -23.78 -11.63
N ILE A 107 10.70 -23.15 -10.49
CA ILE A 107 10.16 -23.80 -9.31
C ILE A 107 8.74 -23.28 -9.07
N GLN A 108 7.76 -24.18 -8.98
CA GLN A 108 6.42 -23.85 -8.52
C GLN A 108 6.36 -24.01 -7.01
N THR A 109 5.73 -23.07 -6.30
CA THR A 109 5.60 -23.12 -4.84
C THR A 109 4.18 -22.79 -4.43
N ASP A 110 3.74 -23.39 -3.33
CA ASP A 110 2.43 -23.14 -2.72
C ASP A 110 2.52 -23.28 -1.20
N ALA A 111 1.67 -22.54 -0.49
CA ALA A 111 1.52 -22.66 0.95
C ALA A 111 0.04 -22.81 1.33
N SER A 112 -0.23 -23.80 2.17
CA SER A 112 -1.52 -23.95 2.84
C SER A 112 -1.38 -23.67 4.34
N LYS A 113 -2.49 -23.77 5.09
CA LYS A 113 -2.43 -23.78 6.56
C LYS A 113 -1.94 -25.12 7.13
N LEU A 114 -1.73 -26.15 6.32
CA LEU A 114 -1.24 -27.45 6.77
C LEU A 114 0.26 -27.60 6.55
N GLY A 115 0.76 -27.15 5.40
CA GLY A 115 2.17 -27.27 5.01
C GLY A 115 2.51 -26.44 3.79
N TRP A 116 3.69 -26.70 3.23
CA TRP A 116 4.17 -26.11 1.98
C TRP A 116 4.45 -27.19 0.95
N GLY A 117 4.38 -26.79 -0.31
CA GLY A 117 4.69 -27.63 -1.45
C GLY A 117 5.54 -26.91 -2.45
N ALA A 118 6.44 -27.65 -3.10
CA ALA A 118 7.28 -27.15 -4.17
C ALA A 118 7.50 -28.22 -5.25
N VAL A 119 7.63 -27.76 -6.50
CA VAL A 119 7.82 -28.62 -7.65
C VAL A 119 8.89 -28.04 -8.55
N LEU A 120 9.89 -28.86 -8.86
CA LEU A 120 10.97 -28.58 -9.79
C LEU A 120 11.02 -29.70 -10.83
N ASN A 121 10.67 -29.40 -12.08
CA ASN A 121 10.50 -30.40 -13.13
C ASN A 121 9.54 -31.53 -12.70
N GLU A 122 10.03 -32.77 -12.56
CA GLU A 122 9.28 -33.91 -12.05
C GLU A 122 9.44 -34.14 -10.54
N GLN A 123 10.42 -33.49 -9.91
CA GLN A 123 10.63 -33.59 -8.47
C GLN A 123 9.56 -32.79 -7.73
N LYS A 124 8.94 -33.42 -6.74
CA LYS A 124 7.89 -32.84 -5.91
C LYS A 124 8.30 -33.02 -4.46
N ILE A 125 8.22 -31.94 -3.69
CA ILE A 125 8.52 -31.96 -2.27
C ILE A 125 7.47 -31.14 -1.53
N GLY A 126 7.18 -31.56 -0.31
CA GLY A 126 6.30 -30.84 0.59
C GLY A 126 6.49 -31.37 2.00
N SER A 127 6.19 -30.53 2.97
CA SER A 127 6.22 -30.94 4.38
C SER A 127 5.27 -30.09 5.19
N ARG A 128 4.96 -30.56 6.40
CA ARG A 128 4.10 -29.86 7.34
C ARG A 128 4.80 -28.65 7.92
N TRP A 129 4.01 -27.64 8.26
CA TRP A 129 4.50 -26.57 9.12
C TRP A 129 4.72 -27.10 10.53
N SER A 130 5.78 -26.64 11.19
CA SER A 130 5.85 -26.75 12.65
C SER A 130 4.71 -25.94 13.29
N ASN A 131 4.42 -26.22 14.57
CA ASN A 131 3.36 -25.54 15.31
C ASN A 131 3.55 -24.01 15.29
N ASP A 132 4.79 -23.53 15.50
CA ASP A 132 5.11 -22.11 15.49
C ASP A 132 4.97 -21.48 14.09
N GLU A 133 5.23 -22.25 13.03
CA GLU A 133 5.17 -21.75 11.66
C GLU A 133 3.74 -21.57 11.19
N LYS A 134 2.86 -22.53 11.49
CA LYS A 134 1.45 -22.57 11.04
C LYS A 134 0.65 -21.33 11.45
N ASP A 135 1.04 -20.72 12.57
CA ASP A 135 0.42 -19.52 13.13
C ASP A 135 0.79 -18.24 12.35
N ASN A 136 1.79 -18.30 11.46
CA ASN A 136 2.11 -17.17 10.62
C ASN A 136 0.97 -16.82 9.65
N HIS A 137 0.91 -15.53 9.30
CA HIS A 137 0.01 -15.03 8.26
C HIS A 137 0.28 -15.73 6.92
N ILE A 138 -0.76 -15.98 6.11
CA ILE A 138 -0.62 -16.72 4.84
C ILE A 138 0.48 -16.17 3.93
N ASN A 139 0.56 -14.85 3.72
CA ASN A 139 1.65 -14.22 2.96
C ASN A 139 3.08 -14.51 3.50
N CYS A 140 3.23 -14.78 4.80
CA CYS A 140 4.51 -15.21 5.38
C CYS A 140 4.78 -16.67 5.04
N LEU A 141 3.77 -17.54 5.16
CA LEU A 141 3.86 -18.96 4.80
C LEU A 141 4.23 -19.14 3.32
N GLU A 142 3.67 -18.31 2.44
CA GLU A 142 3.98 -18.30 1.00
C GLU A 142 5.45 -17.97 0.73
N LEU A 143 5.99 -16.95 1.41
CA LEU A 143 7.42 -16.64 1.33
C LEU A 143 8.28 -17.74 1.96
N LEU A 144 7.79 -18.38 3.01
CA LEU A 144 8.50 -19.46 3.69
C LEU A 144 8.54 -20.74 2.82
N ALA A 145 7.47 -21.03 2.09
CA ALA A 145 7.42 -22.11 1.10
C ALA A 145 8.50 -21.91 0.03
N VAL A 146 8.68 -20.68 -0.47
CA VAL A 146 9.78 -20.35 -1.39
C VAL A 146 11.15 -20.59 -0.75
N TYR A 147 11.33 -20.17 0.51
CA TYR A 147 12.59 -20.38 1.23
C TYR A 147 12.91 -21.87 1.39
N TYR A 148 11.93 -22.70 1.73
CA TYR A 148 12.12 -24.14 1.88
C TYR A 148 12.30 -24.85 0.55
N ALA A 149 11.58 -24.45 -0.49
CA ALA A 149 11.82 -24.95 -1.84
C ALA A 149 13.28 -24.76 -2.27
N LEU A 150 13.84 -23.56 -2.07
CA LEU A 150 15.23 -23.25 -2.40
C LEU A 150 16.23 -24.11 -1.60
N LYS A 151 15.96 -24.33 -0.31
CA LYS A 151 16.82 -25.18 0.52
C LYS A 151 16.75 -26.64 0.14
N SER A 152 15.55 -27.14 -0.18
CA SER A 152 15.34 -28.53 -0.54
C SER A 152 15.94 -28.88 -1.88
N PHE A 153 15.87 -27.98 -2.86
CA PHE A 153 16.49 -28.17 -4.18
C PHE A 153 17.92 -27.63 -4.25
N LYS A 154 18.62 -27.45 -3.11
CA LYS A 154 19.97 -26.86 -3.08
C LYS A 154 20.92 -27.58 -4.05
N ASP A 155 20.88 -28.90 -4.06
CA ASP A 155 21.80 -29.70 -4.88
C ASP A 155 21.52 -29.55 -6.39
N ASP A 156 20.24 -29.51 -6.78
CA ASP A 156 19.81 -29.24 -8.16
C ASP A 156 20.11 -27.79 -8.61
N LEU A 157 20.32 -26.87 -7.67
CA LEU A 157 20.55 -25.44 -7.92
C LEU A 157 22.03 -25.04 -7.92
N ASN A 158 22.97 -25.94 -7.59
CA ASN A 158 24.40 -25.61 -7.44
C ASN A 158 25.05 -25.03 -8.70
N THR A 159 24.55 -25.36 -9.90
CA THR A 159 25.06 -24.87 -11.19
C THR A 159 24.19 -23.79 -11.83
N VAL A 160 23.13 -23.36 -11.13
CA VAL A 160 22.09 -22.48 -11.67
C VAL A 160 22.31 -21.04 -11.22
N GLU A 161 22.49 -20.13 -12.17
CA GLU A 161 22.61 -18.70 -11.86
C GLU A 161 21.24 -18.00 -11.74
N ASN A 162 20.21 -18.49 -12.46
CA ASN A 162 18.92 -17.80 -12.54
C ASN A 162 17.74 -18.74 -12.30
N VAL A 163 17.02 -18.48 -11.20
CA VAL A 163 15.84 -19.27 -10.77
C VAL A 163 14.57 -18.43 -10.88
N LYS A 164 13.54 -19.00 -11.50
CA LYS A 164 12.20 -18.43 -11.55
C LYS A 164 11.25 -19.14 -10.61
N ILE A 165 10.65 -18.41 -9.68
CA ILE A 165 9.59 -18.86 -8.79
C ILE A 165 8.23 -18.57 -9.41
N LEU A 166 7.36 -19.57 -9.45
CA LEU A 166 5.95 -19.44 -9.78
C LEU A 166 5.12 -19.65 -8.50
N THR A 167 4.32 -18.67 -8.14
CA THR A 167 3.41 -18.71 -6.98
C THR A 167 2.12 -17.97 -7.36
N ASP A 168 1.00 -18.37 -6.79
CA ASP A 168 -0.28 -17.67 -6.95
C ASP A 168 -0.44 -16.50 -5.96
N ASN A 169 0.48 -16.35 -5.01
CA ASN A 169 0.46 -15.24 -4.08
C ASN A 169 1.17 -14.00 -4.65
N THR A 170 0.38 -13.04 -5.11
CA THR A 170 0.89 -11.74 -5.61
C THR A 170 1.72 -10.95 -4.59
N THR A 171 1.50 -11.15 -3.28
CA THR A 171 2.31 -10.51 -2.23
C THR A 171 3.70 -11.13 -2.18
N ALA A 172 3.81 -12.47 -2.22
CA ALA A 172 5.09 -13.16 -2.28
C ALA A 172 5.90 -12.73 -3.51
N VAL A 173 5.26 -12.66 -4.69
CA VAL A 173 5.88 -12.14 -5.93
C VAL A 173 6.44 -10.73 -5.72
N SER A 174 5.64 -9.84 -5.15
CA SER A 174 6.06 -8.45 -4.91
C SER A 174 7.24 -8.37 -3.94
N TYR A 175 7.22 -9.14 -2.85
CA TYR A 175 8.29 -9.15 -1.86
C TYR A 175 9.58 -9.74 -2.41
N ILE A 176 9.53 -10.83 -3.19
CA ILE A 176 10.73 -11.42 -3.81
C ILE A 176 11.35 -10.43 -4.80
N ASN A 177 10.58 -9.96 -5.79
CA ASN A 177 11.11 -9.08 -6.84
C ASN A 177 11.56 -7.70 -6.33
N SER A 178 10.96 -7.25 -5.22
CA SER A 178 11.37 -6.01 -4.58
C SER A 178 12.49 -6.21 -3.55
N MET A 179 12.89 -7.44 -3.24
CA MET A 179 13.83 -7.77 -2.16
C MET A 179 13.34 -7.32 -0.77
N GLY A 180 12.04 -7.45 -0.52
CA GLY A 180 11.38 -7.13 0.75
C GLY A 180 10.29 -6.05 0.67
N GLY A 181 9.81 -5.61 1.83
CA GLY A 181 8.71 -4.65 1.96
C GLY A 181 8.75 -3.86 3.27
N ILE A 182 8.02 -2.73 3.32
CA ILE A 182 7.98 -1.86 4.51
C ILE A 182 6.76 -2.17 5.39
N LYS A 183 5.71 -2.80 4.83
CA LYS A 183 4.40 -2.96 5.48
C LYS A 183 4.38 -4.06 6.55
N SER A 184 4.84 -5.27 6.24
CA SER A 184 4.93 -6.38 7.20
C SER A 184 6.40 -6.62 7.56
N ILE A 185 6.66 -6.65 8.87
CA ILE A 185 8.00 -6.88 9.43
C ILE A 185 8.41 -8.33 9.19
N GLU A 186 7.48 -9.25 9.40
CA GLU A 186 7.60 -10.69 9.30
C GLU A 186 7.88 -11.10 7.85
N CYS A 187 7.05 -10.65 6.89
CA CYS A 187 7.30 -10.90 5.47
C CYS A 187 8.65 -10.34 5.01
N ASN A 188 9.04 -9.14 5.49
CA ASN A 188 10.33 -8.56 5.13
C ASN A 188 11.50 -9.37 5.72
N ARG A 189 11.34 -9.91 6.93
CA ARG A 189 12.34 -10.78 7.57
C ARG A 189 12.56 -12.05 6.73
N ILE A 190 11.48 -12.69 6.28
CA ILE A 190 11.56 -13.91 5.45
C ILE A 190 12.14 -13.58 4.07
N ALA A 191 11.65 -12.53 3.40
CA ALA A 191 12.20 -12.10 2.11
C ALA A 191 13.71 -11.80 2.17
N ARG A 192 14.18 -11.20 3.28
CA ARG A 192 15.61 -10.98 3.49
C ARG A 192 16.38 -12.29 3.70
N LYS A 193 15.82 -13.26 4.43
CA LYS A 193 16.42 -14.61 4.58
C LYS A 193 16.57 -15.31 3.22
N ILE A 194 15.54 -15.25 2.37
CA ILE A 194 15.58 -15.81 1.02
C ILE A 194 16.74 -15.20 0.23
N TRP A 195 16.81 -13.88 0.16
CA TRP A 195 17.85 -13.21 -0.64
C TRP A 195 19.26 -13.36 -0.08
N ILE A 196 19.45 -13.39 1.25
CA ILE A 196 20.76 -13.68 1.84
C ILE A 196 21.23 -15.08 1.43
N TRP A 197 20.34 -16.08 1.53
CA TRP A 197 20.65 -17.43 1.08
C TRP A 197 20.97 -17.47 -0.41
N CYS A 198 20.22 -16.77 -1.25
CA CYS A 198 20.51 -16.67 -2.69
C CYS A 198 21.88 -16.01 -2.98
N ILE A 199 22.26 -14.98 -2.22
CA ILE A 199 23.57 -14.33 -2.36
C ILE A 199 24.70 -15.30 -2.01
N GLU A 200 24.56 -16.08 -0.93
CA GLU A 200 25.54 -17.09 -0.52
C GLU A 200 25.74 -18.18 -1.58
N HIS A 201 24.69 -18.53 -2.32
CA HIS A 201 24.71 -19.56 -3.36
C HIS A 201 24.85 -19.00 -4.78
N GLN A 202 25.12 -17.69 -4.94
CA GLN A 202 25.25 -17.00 -6.24
C GLN A 202 24.02 -17.15 -7.16
N ILE A 203 22.83 -17.30 -6.58
CA ILE A 203 21.56 -17.46 -7.31
C ILE A 203 20.88 -16.09 -7.45
N TRP A 204 20.40 -15.79 -8.65
CA TRP A 204 19.48 -14.68 -8.91
C TRP A 204 18.04 -15.17 -8.98
N LEU A 205 17.17 -14.57 -8.16
CA LEU A 205 15.77 -14.97 -8.04
C LEU A 205 14.83 -14.00 -8.77
N ILE A 206 13.86 -14.54 -9.50
CA ILE A 206 12.72 -13.79 -10.04
C ILE A 206 11.42 -14.53 -9.74
N ALA A 207 10.39 -13.83 -9.26
CA ALA A 207 9.07 -14.40 -9.02
C ALA A 207 8.06 -13.94 -10.06
N THR A 208 7.14 -14.81 -10.46
CA THR A 208 6.04 -14.51 -11.37
C THR A 208 4.75 -15.12 -10.85
N HIS A 209 3.66 -14.36 -10.96
CA HIS A 209 2.35 -14.85 -10.55
C HIS A 209 1.82 -15.92 -11.53
N ILE A 210 1.25 -16.99 -10.99
CA ILE A 210 0.45 -17.96 -11.75
C ILE A 210 -0.93 -18.08 -11.11
N PRO A 211 -2.03 -18.17 -11.88
CA PRO A 211 -3.36 -18.40 -11.29
C PRO A 211 -3.38 -19.69 -10.45
N GLY A 212 -3.96 -19.66 -9.24
CA GLY A 212 -4.01 -20.82 -8.34
C GLY A 212 -4.61 -22.08 -8.97
N LYS A 213 -5.60 -21.93 -9.87
CA LYS A 213 -6.16 -23.03 -10.68
C LYS A 213 -5.13 -23.77 -11.56
N LEU A 214 -3.99 -23.16 -11.84
CA LEU A 214 -2.87 -23.72 -12.60
C LEU A 214 -1.71 -24.17 -11.69
N ASN A 215 -1.75 -23.86 -10.38
CA ASN A 215 -0.72 -24.24 -9.40
C ASN A 215 -1.02 -25.58 -8.71
N THR A 216 -1.71 -26.50 -9.40
CA THR A 216 -2.29 -27.70 -8.79
C THR A 216 -1.25 -28.67 -8.19
N LYS A 217 -0.06 -28.76 -8.81
CA LYS A 217 0.98 -29.69 -8.33
C LYS A 217 1.57 -29.24 -6.99
N ALA A 218 1.93 -27.96 -6.85
CA ALA A 218 2.47 -27.44 -5.60
C ALA A 218 1.38 -27.36 -4.51
N ASP A 219 0.15 -26.99 -4.89
CA ASP A 219 -1.02 -26.99 -3.99
C ASP A 219 -1.33 -28.38 -3.42
N TYR A 220 -1.20 -29.43 -4.23
CA TYR A 220 -1.35 -30.80 -3.75
C TYR A 220 -0.28 -31.14 -2.69
N GLN A 221 0.99 -30.79 -2.95
CA GLN A 221 2.09 -31.05 -2.03
C GLN A 221 2.01 -30.22 -0.74
N SER A 222 1.33 -29.07 -0.76
CA SER A 222 1.13 -28.25 0.44
C SER A 222 0.04 -28.79 1.37
N ARG A 223 -0.73 -29.80 0.95
CA ARG A 223 -1.90 -30.33 1.69
C ARG A 223 -1.87 -31.84 1.93
N ASN A 224 -1.23 -32.61 1.06
CA ASN A 224 -1.22 -34.07 1.13
C ASN A 224 0.17 -34.57 1.51
N PHE A 225 0.25 -35.19 2.68
CA PHE A 225 1.49 -35.71 3.27
C PHE A 225 1.43 -37.24 3.30
N ASN A 226 2.56 -37.88 3.00
CA ASN A 226 2.68 -39.33 3.16
C ASN A 226 3.31 -39.62 4.53
N ASP A 227 2.48 -40.03 5.50
CA ASP A 227 2.93 -40.29 6.87
C ASP A 227 3.80 -41.55 6.99
N GLN A 228 3.89 -42.37 5.93
CA GLN A 228 4.63 -43.63 5.95
C GLN A 228 6.15 -43.46 5.84
N ILE A 229 6.64 -42.25 5.57
CA ILE A 229 8.08 -41.93 5.39
C ILE A 229 8.67 -41.10 6.54
N GLU A 230 7.84 -40.59 7.46
CA GLU A 230 8.28 -39.80 8.61
C GLU A 230 8.21 -40.67 9.88
N TRP A 231 9.30 -41.40 10.20
CA TRP A 231 9.43 -42.04 11.51
C TRP A 231 9.92 -41.00 12.53
N GLN A 232 9.18 -40.82 13.62
CA GLN A 232 9.66 -40.12 14.80
C GLN A 232 9.64 -41.06 15.99
N LEU A 233 10.68 -41.02 16.82
CA LEU A 233 10.67 -41.68 18.12
C LEU A 233 9.51 -41.11 18.94
N ASN A 234 8.69 -42.01 19.50
CA ASN A 234 7.58 -41.62 20.36
C ASN A 234 8.11 -40.77 21.52
N LYS A 235 7.72 -39.49 21.58
CA LYS A 235 8.21 -38.53 22.58
C LYS A 235 8.06 -39.04 24.01
N ASN A 236 6.97 -39.77 24.30
CA ASN A 236 6.72 -40.34 25.62
C ASN A 236 7.70 -41.48 25.96
N ASN A 237 8.18 -42.22 24.96
CA ASN A 237 9.18 -43.27 25.16
C ASN A 237 10.60 -42.69 25.29
N PHE A 238 10.90 -41.63 24.54
CA PHE A 238 12.19 -40.92 24.61
C PHE A 238 12.37 -40.22 25.97
N GLU A 239 11.35 -39.49 26.44
CA GLU A 239 11.38 -38.84 27.76
C GLU A 239 11.38 -39.84 28.93
N LYS A 240 10.76 -41.03 28.74
CA LYS A 240 10.86 -42.12 29.73
C LYS A 240 12.26 -42.71 29.78
N HIS A 241 12.93 -42.90 28.64
CA HIS A 241 14.30 -43.44 28.60
C HIS A 241 15.35 -42.46 29.15
N ASP A 242 15.21 -41.16 28.88
CA ASP A 242 16.14 -40.13 29.36
C ASP A 242 16.11 -39.98 30.90
N ARG A 243 14.92 -40.17 31.51
CA ARG A 243 14.79 -40.24 32.99
C ARG A 243 15.36 -41.50 33.63
N THR A 244 15.53 -42.58 32.87
CA THR A 244 16.21 -43.81 33.34
C THR A 244 17.72 -43.70 33.22
N LEU A 245 18.25 -43.07 32.16
CA LEU A 245 19.68 -42.88 31.96
C LEU A 245 20.28 -41.92 33.01
N CYS A 246 19.54 -40.89 33.44
CA CYS A 246 19.97 -40.01 34.52
C CYS A 246 20.03 -40.65 35.93
N LYS A 247 19.61 -41.91 36.10
CA LYS A 247 19.65 -42.62 37.40
C LYS A 247 20.81 -43.61 37.55
N GLU A 248 21.51 -43.96 36.48
CA GLU A 248 22.64 -44.91 36.55
C GLU A 248 24.02 -44.22 36.71
N ASP A 249 24.13 -42.91 36.45
CA ASP A 249 25.41 -42.19 36.52
C ASP A 249 25.82 -41.70 37.93
N TYR A 250 25.01 -41.93 38.98
CA TYR A 250 25.38 -41.56 40.36
C TYR A 250 26.29 -42.59 41.07
N LYS A 251 26.72 -43.66 40.38
CA LYS A 251 27.65 -44.65 40.94
C LYS A 251 28.79 -44.99 39.98
N ARG A 252 29.58 -43.99 39.57
CA ARG A 252 30.97 -44.21 39.11
C ARG A 252 31.79 -42.93 39.29
N GLN A 253 32.45 -42.83 40.44
CA GLN A 253 33.63 -41.97 40.61
C GLN A 253 34.75 -42.47 39.67
N GLY A 254 35.42 -41.57 38.95
CA GLY A 254 36.79 -41.82 38.49
C GLY A 254 37.21 -41.26 37.14
N ARG A 255 38.04 -40.21 37.22
CA ARG A 255 39.15 -39.80 36.31
C ARG A 255 38.85 -39.07 34.99
N ARG A 256 39.63 -37.99 34.84
CA ARG A 256 39.81 -37.05 33.71
C ARG A 256 39.95 -37.71 32.35
N ALA A 257 39.31 -37.15 31.31
CA ALA A 257 39.92 -36.87 30.00
C ALA A 257 39.05 -35.92 29.17
N VAL A 258 39.72 -35.01 28.45
CA VAL A 258 39.18 -34.07 27.46
C VAL A 258 38.92 -34.81 26.14
N CYS A 259 37.76 -34.65 25.50
CA CYS A 259 37.65 -34.65 24.03
C CYS A 259 36.26 -34.15 23.58
N GLY A 260 36.26 -33.27 22.57
CA GLY A 260 35.06 -32.73 21.95
C GLY A 260 34.30 -33.74 21.09
N THR A 261 32.99 -33.51 20.94
CA THR A 261 32.13 -34.25 20.02
C THR A 261 31.75 -33.38 18.83
N THR A 262 32.45 -33.62 17.73
CA THR A 262 32.02 -33.39 16.35
C THR A 262 30.73 -34.17 16.06
N LEU A 263 29.67 -33.47 15.68
CA LEU A 263 28.47 -34.10 15.12
C LEU A 263 28.66 -34.37 13.63
N ALA A 264 28.30 -35.60 13.26
CA ALA A 264 28.55 -36.22 11.98
C ALA A 264 27.65 -35.71 10.84
N ASN A 265 28.18 -35.88 9.63
CA ASN A 265 27.68 -35.52 8.31
C ASN A 265 26.38 -36.29 7.94
N PRO A 266 25.32 -35.66 7.41
CA PRO A 266 24.17 -36.37 6.87
C PRO A 266 24.33 -36.58 5.36
N THR A 267 25.16 -37.55 4.97
CA THR A 267 25.22 -38.03 3.58
C THR A 267 25.29 -39.54 3.60
N MET A 268 24.14 -40.21 3.58
CA MET A 268 24.04 -41.63 3.23
C MET A 268 22.76 -41.84 2.41
N VAL A 269 22.96 -41.92 1.09
CA VAL A 269 21.98 -42.36 0.09
C VAL A 269 21.89 -43.88 0.15
N CYS A 270 20.68 -44.45 -0.01
CA CYS A 270 20.53 -45.88 -0.28
C CYS A 270 20.20 -46.08 -1.76
N SER A 271 21.12 -46.76 -2.45
CA SER A 271 20.96 -47.24 -3.82
C SER A 271 20.33 -48.62 -3.79
N SER A 272 19.33 -48.88 -4.64
CA SER A 272 18.94 -50.26 -4.96
C SER A 272 18.46 -50.37 -6.41
N ASN A 273 19.30 -50.99 -7.24
CA ASN A 273 18.89 -51.66 -8.47
C ASN A 273 18.72 -53.15 -8.15
N GLU A 274 17.58 -53.75 -8.54
CA GLU A 274 17.48 -54.90 -9.47
C GLU A 274 16.09 -55.58 -9.41
N THR A 275 15.39 -55.46 -10.54
CA THR A 275 14.69 -56.47 -11.36
C THR A 275 14.10 -57.76 -10.73
N VAL A 276 12.82 -58.06 -10.99
CA VAL A 276 12.32 -59.20 -11.84
C VAL A 276 10.78 -59.35 -11.75
N ASN A 277 10.16 -59.43 -12.95
CA ASN A 277 8.87 -60.00 -13.37
C ASN A 277 7.61 -59.94 -12.48
N LYS A 278 6.56 -59.34 -13.06
CA LYS A 278 5.28 -60.04 -13.32
C LYS A 278 4.51 -59.36 -14.46
N GLN A 279 4.20 -60.15 -15.49
CA GLN A 279 3.28 -59.82 -16.58
C GLN A 279 1.85 -59.68 -16.03
N SER A 280 1.04 -58.78 -16.60
CA SER A 280 -0.28 -59.08 -17.16
C SER A 280 -0.94 -57.85 -17.82
N ILE A 281 -1.15 -57.99 -19.13
CA ILE A 281 -2.35 -57.65 -19.92
C ILE A 281 -2.65 -56.15 -20.23
N CYS A 282 -2.22 -55.83 -21.46
CA CYS A 282 -2.79 -54.98 -22.50
C CYS A 282 -4.25 -54.49 -22.33
N TYR A 283 -4.47 -53.18 -22.51
CA TYR A 283 -5.51 -52.67 -23.42
C TYR A 283 -4.93 -51.51 -24.27
N GLN A 284 -4.80 -51.76 -25.57
CA GLN A 284 -4.52 -50.77 -26.59
C GLN A 284 -5.77 -49.94 -26.90
N SER A 285 -5.62 -48.63 -27.05
CA SER A 285 -6.36 -47.89 -28.06
C SER A 285 -5.45 -46.88 -28.76
N LYS A 286 -5.57 -46.88 -30.08
CA LYS A 286 -4.61 -46.39 -31.07
C LYS A 286 -4.58 -44.86 -31.18
N GLN A 287 -3.34 -44.36 -31.26
CA GLN A 287 -2.81 -43.34 -32.19
C GLN A 287 -3.79 -42.48 -33.02
N LYS A 288 -3.53 -41.18 -33.04
CA LYS A 288 -2.98 -40.52 -34.24
C LYS A 288 -2.27 -39.21 -33.90
N ALA A 289 -0.94 -39.25 -34.02
CA ALA A 289 -0.11 -38.08 -34.22
C ALA A 289 -0.27 -37.61 -35.68
N ILE A 290 -0.30 -36.29 -35.88
CA ILE A 290 0.08 -35.68 -37.15
C ILE A 290 1.18 -34.67 -36.80
N ASP A 291 2.40 -35.05 -37.17
CA ASP A 291 3.53 -34.15 -37.33
C ASP A 291 3.26 -33.21 -38.51
N SER A 292 3.53 -31.93 -38.33
CA SER A 292 3.92 -31.07 -39.45
C SER A 292 4.95 -30.05 -38.99
N THR A 293 6.20 -30.41 -39.24
CA THR A 293 7.40 -29.59 -39.21
C THR A 293 7.25 -28.38 -40.15
N ILE A 294 7.34 -27.15 -39.63
CA ILE A 294 7.75 -25.99 -40.43
C ILE A 294 8.81 -25.22 -39.66
N GLN A 295 9.95 -25.06 -40.34
CA GLN A 295 11.17 -24.41 -39.94
C GLN A 295 10.99 -22.93 -39.57
N GLY A 296 11.95 -22.44 -38.80
CA GLY A 296 11.95 -21.11 -38.22
C GLY A 296 11.84 -19.97 -39.24
N HIS A 297 11.03 -18.99 -38.86
CA HIS A 297 11.30 -17.60 -39.17
C HIS A 297 11.40 -16.81 -37.87
N SER A 298 12.58 -16.23 -37.66
CA SER A 298 12.80 -15.12 -36.76
C SER A 298 11.77 -14.02 -37.01
N SER A 299 10.99 -13.66 -35.99
CA SER A 299 10.35 -12.35 -35.93
C SER A 299 10.59 -11.73 -34.55
N SER A 300 11.45 -10.72 -34.60
CA SER A 300 11.48 -9.58 -33.70
C SER A 300 10.06 -8.99 -33.49
N PHE A 301 9.92 -8.19 -32.44
CA PHE A 301 8.71 -7.46 -31.99
C PHE A 301 7.88 -8.13 -30.87
N ARG A 302 8.42 -8.11 -29.66
CA ARG A 302 7.61 -7.69 -28.50
C ARG A 302 7.98 -6.27 -28.14
N LYS A 303 7.35 -5.29 -28.80
CA LYS A 303 7.17 -3.96 -28.19
C LYS A 303 6.25 -4.17 -26.99
N ASP A 304 6.68 -3.72 -25.82
CA ASP A 304 5.80 -3.54 -24.68
C ASP A 304 4.57 -2.74 -25.13
N ILE A 305 3.40 -3.38 -25.22
CA ILE A 305 2.15 -2.67 -25.50
C ILE A 305 1.79 -1.93 -24.21
N GLU A 306 2.27 -0.70 -24.09
CA GLU A 306 1.93 0.18 -22.99
C GLU A 306 0.50 0.69 -23.17
N PHE A 307 -0.47 -0.04 -22.61
CA PHE A 307 -1.86 0.41 -22.59
C PHE A 307 -2.01 1.64 -21.69
N ASP A 308 -2.18 2.83 -22.25
CA ASP A 308 -2.30 4.08 -21.50
C ASP A 308 -3.77 4.42 -21.09
N GLY A 309 -4.75 3.65 -21.56
CA GLY A 309 -6.13 3.55 -21.07
C GLY A 309 -7.04 4.67 -21.54
N MET A 310 -6.70 5.94 -21.25
CA MET A 310 -7.45 7.10 -21.75
C MET A 310 -7.04 7.48 -23.17
N SER A 311 -5.78 7.26 -23.54
CA SER A 311 -5.31 7.37 -24.92
C SER A 311 -6.08 6.44 -25.85
N ASP A 312 -6.45 5.25 -25.38
CA ASP A 312 -7.21 4.27 -26.16
C ASP A 312 -8.63 4.74 -26.47
N ILE A 313 -9.26 5.48 -25.55
CA ILE A 313 -10.53 6.18 -25.84
C ILE A 313 -10.33 7.20 -26.96
N ARG A 314 -9.26 8.01 -26.87
CA ARG A 314 -8.93 9.00 -27.91
C ARG A 314 -8.67 8.35 -29.27
N ASN A 315 -7.87 7.29 -29.31
CA ASN A 315 -7.56 6.54 -30.52
C ASN A 315 -8.84 5.97 -31.14
N ARG A 316 -9.76 5.46 -30.32
CA ARG A 316 -11.06 4.98 -30.80
C ARG A 316 -11.93 6.07 -31.42
N LEU A 317 -11.92 7.28 -30.86
CA LEU A 317 -12.62 8.43 -31.46
C LEU A 317 -12.02 8.78 -32.83
N GLN A 318 -10.69 8.83 -32.91
CA GLN A 318 -9.97 9.13 -34.16
C GLN A 318 -10.20 8.04 -35.22
N ASN A 319 -10.21 6.77 -34.84
CA ASN A 319 -10.53 5.66 -35.75
C ASN A 319 -11.99 5.71 -36.27
N ARG A 320 -12.88 6.46 -35.60
CA ARG A 320 -14.24 6.75 -36.07
C ARG A 320 -14.33 8.00 -36.94
N GLY A 321 -13.19 8.55 -37.37
CA GLY A 321 -13.13 9.77 -38.19
C GLY A 321 -13.29 11.07 -37.41
N ILE A 322 -13.27 11.06 -36.08
CA ILE A 322 -13.37 12.28 -35.27
C ILE A 322 -12.02 12.98 -35.25
N SER A 323 -11.99 14.26 -35.63
CA SER A 323 -10.76 15.06 -35.66
C SER A 323 -10.05 15.11 -34.30
N GLU A 324 -8.74 15.36 -34.30
CA GLU A 324 -7.95 15.47 -33.06
C GLU A 324 -8.43 16.62 -32.16
N LYS A 325 -8.79 17.75 -32.75
CA LYS A 325 -9.34 18.92 -32.03
C LYS A 325 -10.65 18.55 -31.33
N THR A 326 -11.58 17.92 -32.05
CA THR A 326 -12.86 17.47 -31.48
C THR A 326 -12.66 16.39 -30.42
N SER A 327 -11.76 15.44 -30.66
CA SER A 327 -11.42 14.39 -29.69
C SER A 327 -10.85 14.98 -28.40
N THR A 328 -10.03 16.03 -28.48
CA THR A 328 -9.48 16.74 -27.32
C THR A 328 -10.60 17.39 -26.49
N ILE A 329 -11.59 18.01 -27.14
CA ILE A 329 -12.76 18.60 -26.47
C ILE A 329 -13.60 17.51 -25.79
N ILE A 330 -13.88 16.40 -26.48
CA ILE A 330 -14.62 15.27 -25.90
C ILE A 330 -13.89 14.72 -24.67
N MET A 331 -12.58 14.54 -24.76
CA MET A 331 -11.76 14.05 -23.64
C MET A 331 -11.75 15.00 -22.43
N ALA A 332 -11.98 16.30 -22.64
CA ALA A 332 -12.11 17.29 -21.57
C ALA A 332 -13.42 17.17 -20.77
N SER A 333 -14.40 16.39 -21.26
CA SER A 333 -15.65 16.11 -20.53
C SER A 333 -15.41 15.36 -19.21
N TRP A 334 -14.32 14.57 -19.13
CA TRP A 334 -13.91 13.91 -17.89
C TRP A 334 -12.87 14.74 -17.14
N ARG A 335 -13.17 15.07 -15.88
CA ARG A 335 -12.19 15.71 -14.98
C ARG A 335 -10.99 14.77 -14.75
N SER A 336 -9.82 15.33 -14.47
CA SER A 336 -8.56 14.60 -14.25
C SER A 336 -8.67 13.46 -13.21
N GLY A 337 -9.47 13.65 -12.15
CA GLY A 337 -9.75 12.60 -11.17
C GLY A 337 -10.49 11.40 -11.77
N THR A 338 -11.53 11.65 -12.58
CA THR A 338 -12.29 10.61 -13.28
C THR A 338 -11.43 9.92 -14.34
N GLN A 339 -10.63 10.66 -15.11
CA GLN A 339 -9.71 10.08 -16.09
C GLN A 339 -8.73 9.10 -15.44
N LYS A 340 -8.13 9.45 -14.29
CA LYS A 340 -7.23 8.56 -13.53
C LYS A 340 -7.95 7.30 -13.04
N GLN A 341 -9.19 7.46 -12.56
CA GLN A 341 -10.00 6.33 -12.08
C GLN A 341 -10.37 5.40 -13.24
N TYR A 342 -10.81 5.94 -14.37
CA TYR A 342 -11.20 5.16 -15.55
C TYR A 342 -9.99 4.47 -16.18
N LYS A 343 -8.87 5.18 -16.34
CA LYS A 343 -7.59 4.61 -16.79
C LYS A 343 -7.23 3.33 -16.03
N THR A 344 -7.44 3.31 -14.72
CA THR A 344 -7.13 2.15 -13.88
C THR A 344 -7.96 0.93 -14.28
N TYR A 345 -9.27 1.09 -14.47
CA TYR A 345 -10.16 -0.03 -14.81
C TYR A 345 -10.06 -0.44 -16.27
N ILE A 346 -9.83 0.50 -17.19
CA ILE A 346 -9.61 0.21 -18.61
C ILE A 346 -8.31 -0.60 -18.79
N LYS A 347 -7.22 -0.24 -18.10
CA LYS A 347 -6.00 -1.05 -18.10
C LYS A 347 -6.24 -2.47 -17.56
N LYS A 348 -6.98 -2.59 -16.45
CA LYS A 348 -7.33 -3.91 -15.89
C LYS A 348 -8.14 -4.76 -16.88
N TRP A 349 -9.08 -4.13 -17.59
CA TRP A 349 -9.86 -4.79 -18.63
C TRP A 349 -8.97 -5.30 -19.76
N PHE A 350 -8.03 -4.50 -20.26
CA PHE A 350 -7.15 -4.94 -21.33
C PHE A 350 -6.23 -6.09 -20.92
N ILE A 351 -5.68 -6.05 -19.71
CA ILE A 351 -4.90 -7.17 -19.17
C ILE A 351 -5.78 -8.43 -19.12
N PHE A 352 -7.01 -8.31 -18.65
CA PHE A 352 -7.97 -9.41 -18.57
C PHE A 352 -8.32 -10.01 -19.94
N CYS A 353 -8.53 -9.18 -20.97
CA CYS A 353 -8.76 -9.65 -22.34
C CYS A 353 -7.51 -10.29 -22.94
N LEU A 354 -6.33 -9.70 -22.73
CA LEU A 354 -5.05 -10.21 -23.23
C LEU A 354 -4.77 -11.62 -22.69
N GLU A 355 -5.01 -11.84 -21.40
CA GLU A 355 -4.83 -13.15 -20.75
C GLU A 355 -5.76 -14.23 -21.31
N ARG A 356 -6.94 -13.85 -21.81
CA ARG A 356 -7.92 -14.75 -22.44
C ARG A 356 -7.79 -14.85 -23.96
N LYS A 357 -6.87 -14.11 -24.57
CA LYS A 357 -6.71 -13.97 -26.04
C LYS A 357 -7.98 -13.45 -26.74
N GLU A 358 -8.74 -12.60 -26.06
CA GLU A 358 -9.98 -12.02 -26.57
C GLU A 358 -9.74 -10.61 -27.16
N ASP A 359 -10.53 -10.23 -28.17
CA ASP A 359 -10.46 -8.88 -28.76
C ASP A 359 -11.02 -7.84 -27.78
N LYS A 360 -10.19 -6.90 -27.36
CA LYS A 360 -10.54 -5.84 -26.39
C LYS A 360 -11.61 -4.83 -26.86
N PHE A 361 -11.92 -4.76 -28.16
CA PHE A 361 -12.87 -3.84 -28.78
C PHE A 361 -14.16 -4.52 -29.24
N HIS A 362 -14.10 -5.81 -29.59
CA HIS A 362 -15.23 -6.65 -30.01
C HIS A 362 -15.45 -7.78 -29.01
N THR A 363 -16.07 -7.47 -27.88
CA THR A 363 -16.35 -8.45 -26.83
C THR A 363 -17.83 -8.80 -26.76
N SER A 364 -18.13 -9.89 -26.05
CA SER A 364 -19.49 -10.22 -25.65
C SER A 364 -19.84 -9.63 -24.27
N VAL A 365 -21.13 -9.64 -23.91
CA VAL A 365 -21.56 -9.18 -22.59
C VAL A 365 -21.11 -10.14 -21.48
N GLU A 366 -21.01 -11.42 -21.78
CA GLU A 366 -20.55 -12.48 -20.89
C GLU A 366 -19.13 -12.17 -20.41
N LEU A 367 -18.23 -11.79 -21.31
CA LEU A 367 -16.84 -11.46 -20.95
C LEU A 367 -16.75 -10.23 -20.02
N VAL A 368 -17.63 -9.23 -20.21
CA VAL A 368 -17.73 -8.10 -19.29
C VAL A 368 -18.23 -8.53 -17.92
N LEU A 369 -19.22 -9.43 -17.87
CA LEU A 369 -19.72 -9.98 -16.61
C LEU A 369 -18.63 -10.80 -15.91
N GLU A 370 -17.88 -11.63 -16.63
CA GLU A 370 -16.73 -12.36 -16.08
C GLU A 370 -15.66 -11.43 -15.51
N PHE A 371 -15.36 -10.32 -16.21
CA PHE A 371 -14.42 -9.32 -15.69
C PHE A 371 -14.92 -8.66 -14.41
N LEU A 372 -16.20 -8.29 -14.35
CA LEU A 372 -16.79 -7.72 -13.15
C LEU A 372 -16.84 -8.74 -12.01
N THR A 373 -17.08 -10.02 -12.31
CA THR A 373 -16.99 -11.15 -11.36
C THR A 373 -15.57 -11.29 -10.82
N TYR A 374 -14.55 -11.30 -11.70
CA TYR A 374 -13.15 -11.32 -11.28
C TYR A 374 -12.80 -10.17 -10.34
N LEU A 375 -13.25 -8.95 -10.66
CA LEU A 375 -13.05 -7.80 -9.78
C LEU A 375 -13.77 -7.97 -8.43
N PHE A 376 -14.96 -8.56 -8.43
CA PHE A 376 -15.73 -8.84 -7.22
C PHE A 376 -15.05 -9.90 -6.34
N GLU A 377 -14.52 -10.97 -6.93
CA GLU A 377 -13.73 -12.01 -6.26
C GLU A 377 -12.44 -11.45 -5.67
N CYS A 378 -11.82 -10.48 -6.35
CA CYS A 378 -10.70 -9.69 -5.81
C CYS A 378 -11.07 -8.79 -4.60
N GLY A 379 -12.31 -8.86 -4.11
CA GLY A 379 -12.75 -8.13 -2.92
C GLY A 379 -13.12 -6.67 -3.16
N LEU A 380 -13.31 -6.23 -4.42
CA LEU A 380 -13.70 -4.84 -4.68
C LEU A 380 -15.12 -4.55 -4.17
N SER A 381 -15.29 -3.33 -3.62
CA SER A 381 -16.60 -2.85 -3.17
C SER A 381 -17.54 -2.54 -4.32
N TYR A 382 -18.84 -2.48 -4.04
CA TYR A 382 -19.87 -2.04 -5.00
C TYR A 382 -19.49 -0.72 -5.71
N SER A 383 -19.01 0.27 -4.97
CA SER A 383 -18.63 1.57 -5.54
C SER A 383 -17.46 1.47 -6.55
N ALA A 384 -16.51 0.57 -6.29
CA ALA A 384 -15.38 0.31 -7.16
C ALA A 384 -15.82 -0.42 -8.44
N LEU A 385 -16.66 -1.45 -8.31
CA LEU A 385 -17.24 -2.17 -9.44
C LEU A 385 -18.12 -1.27 -10.31
N ASN A 386 -18.93 -0.41 -9.70
CA ASN A 386 -19.74 0.56 -10.44
C ASN A 386 -18.88 1.60 -11.20
N SER A 387 -17.70 1.93 -10.66
CA SER A 387 -16.70 2.76 -11.35
C SER A 387 -16.08 2.02 -12.53
N ALA A 388 -15.78 0.73 -12.39
CA ALA A 388 -15.31 -0.12 -13.49
C ALA A 388 -16.34 -0.20 -14.62
N ARG A 389 -17.61 -0.49 -14.29
CA ARG A 389 -18.74 -0.47 -15.24
C ARG A 389 -18.80 0.85 -16.02
N SER A 390 -18.68 1.96 -15.30
CA SER A 390 -18.78 3.31 -15.90
C SER A 390 -17.57 3.63 -16.78
N ALA A 391 -16.38 3.16 -16.42
CA ALA A 391 -15.17 3.26 -17.24
C ALA A 391 -15.30 2.47 -18.55
N LEU A 392 -15.81 1.24 -18.50
CA LEU A 392 -16.06 0.41 -19.69
C LEU A 392 -17.12 1.03 -20.61
N SER A 393 -18.18 1.59 -20.02
CA SER A 393 -19.19 2.33 -20.79
C SER A 393 -18.59 3.57 -21.47
N ALA A 394 -17.70 4.30 -20.78
CA ALA A 394 -17.02 5.47 -21.34
C ALA A 394 -15.97 5.12 -22.38
N PHE A 395 -15.36 3.94 -22.28
CA PHE A 395 -14.51 3.37 -23.33
C PHE A 395 -15.28 3.05 -24.62
N GLY A 396 -16.62 3.01 -24.55
CA GLY A 396 -17.49 2.86 -25.70
C GLY A 396 -17.82 1.41 -26.03
N LEU A 397 -17.69 0.48 -25.07
CA LEU A 397 -18.20 -0.87 -25.24
C LEU A 397 -19.73 -0.85 -25.26
N THR A 398 -20.28 -1.52 -26.26
CA THR A 398 -21.71 -1.62 -26.53
C THR A 398 -22.03 -3.06 -26.93
N PHE A 399 -23.14 -3.58 -26.44
CA PHE A 399 -23.71 -4.88 -26.83
C PHE A 399 -25.14 -4.64 -27.27
N ASP A 400 -25.51 -5.12 -28.45
CA ASP A 400 -26.81 -4.85 -29.08
C ASP A 400 -27.12 -3.33 -29.16
N ASN A 401 -26.11 -2.52 -29.49
CA ASN A 401 -26.14 -1.05 -29.47
C ASN A 401 -26.44 -0.41 -28.10
N VAL A 402 -26.46 -1.19 -27.02
CA VAL A 402 -26.62 -0.71 -25.64
C VAL A 402 -25.25 -0.57 -24.97
N PRO A 403 -24.89 0.62 -24.45
CA PRO A 403 -23.65 0.78 -23.69
C PRO A 403 -23.60 -0.13 -22.46
N VAL A 404 -22.42 -0.64 -22.10
CA VAL A 404 -22.20 -1.50 -20.92
C VAL A 404 -22.90 -0.97 -19.67
N GLY A 405 -22.86 0.34 -19.45
CA GLY A 405 -23.47 0.95 -18.28
C GLY A 405 -25.00 0.81 -18.23
N LYS A 406 -25.66 0.69 -19.38
CA LYS A 406 -27.12 0.59 -19.50
C LYS A 406 -27.60 -0.83 -19.79
N HIS A 407 -26.70 -1.79 -20.00
CA HIS A 407 -27.06 -3.15 -20.34
C HIS A 407 -27.81 -3.86 -19.20
N PRO A 408 -28.98 -4.49 -19.44
CA PRO A 408 -29.82 -5.09 -18.39
C PRO A 408 -29.11 -6.10 -17.49
N LEU A 409 -28.30 -7.00 -18.07
CA LEU A 409 -27.54 -7.99 -17.32
C LEU A 409 -26.48 -7.35 -16.41
N VAL A 410 -25.80 -6.31 -16.87
CA VAL A 410 -24.76 -5.60 -16.09
C VAL A 410 -25.40 -4.85 -14.91
N ILE A 411 -26.59 -4.27 -15.13
CA ILE A 411 -27.37 -3.64 -14.05
C ILE A 411 -27.81 -4.69 -13.04
N ARG A 412 -28.32 -5.85 -13.49
CA ARG A 412 -28.72 -6.96 -12.61
C ARG A 412 -27.53 -7.52 -11.83
N PHE A 413 -26.37 -7.65 -12.46
CA PHE A 413 -25.12 -8.04 -11.80
C PHE A 413 -24.78 -7.09 -10.65
N LEU A 414 -24.78 -5.77 -10.88
CA LEU A 414 -24.51 -4.80 -9.80
C LEU A 414 -25.55 -4.85 -8.67
N LYS A 415 -26.83 -5.08 -8.99
CA LYS A 415 -27.85 -5.34 -7.95
C LYS A 415 -27.51 -6.58 -7.13
N GLY A 416 -27.08 -7.67 -7.78
CA GLY A 416 -26.57 -8.87 -7.11
C GLY A 416 -25.37 -8.60 -6.20
N VAL A 417 -24.38 -7.84 -6.68
CA VAL A 417 -23.23 -7.41 -5.87
C VAL A 417 -23.67 -6.67 -4.62
N TYR A 418 -24.65 -5.76 -4.73
CA TYR A 418 -25.18 -5.04 -3.58
C TYR A 418 -25.89 -5.98 -2.59
N HIS A 419 -26.68 -6.95 -3.05
CA HIS A 419 -27.34 -7.91 -2.16
C HIS A 419 -26.34 -8.86 -1.46
N LEU A 420 -25.31 -9.31 -2.17
CA LEU A 420 -24.27 -10.19 -1.61
C LEU A 420 -23.32 -9.45 -0.67
N ARG A 421 -23.07 -8.16 -0.92
CA ARG A 421 -22.19 -7.31 -0.11
C ARG A 421 -22.84 -5.93 0.09
N PRO A 422 -23.87 -5.85 0.94
CA PRO A 422 -24.56 -4.58 1.18
C PRO A 422 -23.57 -3.58 1.77
N THR A 423 -23.58 -2.37 1.22
CA THR A 423 -22.81 -1.28 1.80
C THR A 423 -23.49 -0.86 3.10
N VAL A 424 -22.97 -1.30 4.23
CA VAL A 424 -23.47 -0.87 5.54
C VAL A 424 -23.18 0.63 5.68
N HIS A 425 -24.25 1.43 5.72
CA HIS A 425 -24.15 2.81 6.17
C HIS A 425 -23.95 2.77 7.67
N ASN A 426 -22.70 2.79 8.12
CA ASN A 426 -22.47 2.99 9.54
C ASN A 426 -22.96 4.40 9.89
N ASP A 427 -24.00 4.50 10.71
CA ASP A 427 -24.34 5.71 11.46
C ASP A 427 -23.28 5.91 12.54
N VAL A 428 -22.07 6.21 12.09
CA VAL A 428 -20.95 6.55 12.96
C VAL A 428 -21.27 7.92 13.54
N ASN A 429 -21.30 7.99 14.87
CA ASN A 429 -21.22 9.25 15.59
C ASN A 429 -20.06 10.10 15.04
N ILE A 430 -20.18 11.41 15.08
CA ILE A 430 -19.14 12.33 14.63
C ILE A 430 -18.42 12.95 15.83
N TRP A 431 -17.11 13.18 15.73
CA TRP A 431 -16.33 13.78 16.80
C TRP A 431 -16.76 15.23 17.11
N ASP A 432 -16.66 15.66 18.38
CA ASP A 432 -17.00 17.02 18.80
C ASP A 432 -15.94 18.06 18.40
N VAL A 433 -16.38 19.10 17.68
CA VAL A 433 -15.56 20.22 17.22
C VAL A 433 -14.84 20.92 18.37
N SER A 434 -15.45 20.95 19.56
CA SER A 434 -14.89 21.58 20.77
C SER A 434 -13.50 21.06 21.14
N ILE A 435 -13.22 19.78 20.88
CA ILE A 435 -11.93 19.12 21.18
C ILE A 435 -10.82 19.78 20.36
N VAL A 436 -11.03 19.96 19.06
CA VAL A 436 -10.08 20.64 18.18
C VAL A 436 -9.98 22.13 18.53
N LEU A 437 -11.10 22.80 18.80
CA LEU A 437 -11.08 24.22 19.17
C LEU A 437 -10.24 24.46 20.43
N ARG A 438 -10.26 23.54 21.41
CA ARG A 438 -9.40 23.59 22.61
C ARG A 438 -7.92 23.56 22.24
N LEU A 439 -7.50 22.66 21.35
CA LEU A 439 -6.13 22.64 20.82
C LEU A 439 -5.79 23.95 20.09
N LEU A 440 -6.67 24.43 19.21
CA LEU A 440 -6.42 25.64 18.43
C LEU A 440 -6.28 26.88 19.31
N ARG A 441 -6.99 26.97 20.45
CA ARG A 441 -6.81 28.07 21.42
C ARG A 441 -5.41 28.12 22.03
N ARG A 442 -4.78 26.96 22.23
CA ARG A 442 -3.40 26.86 22.77
C ARG A 442 -2.34 27.31 21.76
N LEU A 443 -2.65 27.31 20.47
CA LEU A 443 -1.77 27.82 19.41
C LEU A 443 -1.90 29.34 19.27
N SER A 444 -1.75 30.07 20.38
CA SER A 444 -1.84 31.52 20.46
C SER A 444 -0.84 32.04 21.51
N PRO A 445 -0.32 33.27 21.36
CA PRO A 445 -0.60 34.24 20.29
C PRO A 445 -0.05 33.78 18.92
N VAL A 446 -0.69 34.21 17.83
CA VAL A 446 -0.36 33.73 16.47
C VAL A 446 0.97 34.26 15.93
N ALA A 447 1.52 35.31 16.56
CA ALA A 447 2.83 35.85 16.22
C ALA A 447 3.97 34.88 16.61
N ASP A 448 3.82 34.18 17.74
CA ASP A 448 4.91 33.44 18.37
C ASP A 448 5.00 31.98 17.91
N ILE A 449 3.92 31.46 17.30
CA ILE A 449 3.89 30.08 16.81
C ILE A 449 4.73 29.91 15.53
N SER A 450 5.14 28.68 15.23
CA SER A 450 5.87 28.39 13.99
C SER A 450 5.01 28.65 12.73
N VAL A 451 5.64 28.93 11.58
CA VAL A 451 4.92 29.01 10.28
C VAL A 451 4.12 27.73 10.02
N LYS A 452 4.65 26.58 10.43
CA LYS A 452 3.97 25.29 10.37
C LYS A 452 2.67 25.31 11.16
N ASP A 453 2.71 25.63 12.46
CA ASP A 453 1.52 25.66 13.30
C ASP A 453 0.53 26.74 12.89
N LEU A 454 1.02 27.89 12.41
CA LEU A 454 0.19 28.95 11.84
C LEU A 454 -0.57 28.46 10.60
N THR A 455 0.12 27.77 9.69
CA THR A 455 -0.48 27.16 8.49
C THR A 455 -1.53 26.11 8.86
N LEU A 456 -1.18 25.22 9.79
CA LEU A 456 -2.06 24.17 10.26
C LEU A 456 -3.33 24.76 10.90
N LYS A 457 -3.16 25.74 11.80
CA LYS A 457 -4.27 26.46 12.45
C LYS A 457 -5.18 27.14 11.43
N LEU A 458 -4.60 27.84 10.45
CA LEU A 458 -5.36 28.50 9.38
C LEU A 458 -6.21 27.50 8.59
N VAL A 459 -5.59 26.41 8.12
CA VAL A 459 -6.27 25.38 7.32
C VAL A 459 -7.43 24.74 8.08
N MET A 460 -7.24 24.43 9.37
CA MET A 460 -8.31 23.84 10.18
C MET A 460 -9.45 24.82 10.45
N LEU A 461 -9.15 26.08 10.74
CA LEU A 461 -10.17 27.10 10.95
C LEU A 461 -10.99 27.32 9.67
N ILE A 462 -10.35 27.43 8.50
CA ILE A 462 -11.08 27.55 7.22
C ILE A 462 -12.01 26.35 7.00
N ALA A 463 -11.54 25.14 7.29
CA ALA A 463 -12.32 23.91 7.14
C ALA A 463 -13.55 23.90 8.07
N LEU A 464 -13.37 24.31 9.34
CA LEU A 464 -14.43 24.34 10.35
C LEU A 464 -15.45 25.46 10.11
N THR A 465 -15.00 26.68 9.81
CA THR A 465 -15.91 27.85 9.71
C THR A 465 -16.69 27.91 8.40
N ASN A 466 -16.24 27.20 7.36
CA ASN A 466 -16.90 27.21 6.05
C ASN A 466 -17.43 25.84 5.61
N ALA A 467 -17.26 24.77 6.41
CA ALA A 467 -17.64 23.41 6.02
C ALA A 467 -17.12 23.02 4.60
N THR A 468 -15.95 23.53 4.24
CA THR A 468 -15.40 23.42 2.88
C THR A 468 -14.73 22.09 2.65
N ARG A 469 -14.66 21.65 1.39
CA ARG A 469 -13.82 20.50 1.02
C ARG A 469 -12.37 20.93 0.97
N SER A 470 -11.44 20.00 1.18
CA SER A 470 -10.00 20.26 1.01
C SER A 470 -9.65 20.79 -0.39
N GLN A 471 -10.42 20.41 -1.42
CA GLN A 471 -10.29 20.98 -2.77
C GLN A 471 -10.57 22.48 -2.80
N SER A 472 -11.58 22.97 -2.07
CA SER A 472 -11.90 24.39 -2.04
C SER A 472 -10.80 25.19 -1.36
N ILE A 473 -10.23 24.68 -0.25
CA ILE A 473 -9.10 25.31 0.45
C ILE A 473 -7.85 25.34 -0.46
N HIS A 474 -7.60 24.26 -1.19
CA HIS A 474 -6.49 24.15 -2.14
C HIS A 474 -6.54 25.19 -3.26
N LEU A 475 -7.74 25.57 -3.70
CA LEU A 475 -7.95 26.46 -4.84
C LEU A 475 -8.13 27.94 -4.42
N LEU A 476 -7.92 28.28 -3.14
CA LEU A 476 -7.88 29.67 -2.71
C LEU A 476 -6.63 30.34 -3.29
N LYS A 477 -6.83 31.47 -3.97
CA LYS A 477 -5.80 32.28 -4.63
C LYS A 477 -5.81 33.70 -4.09
N LEU A 478 -4.65 34.35 -4.04
CA LEU A 478 -4.52 35.73 -3.59
C LEU A 478 -5.12 36.71 -4.60
N SER A 479 -4.94 36.44 -5.89
CA SER A 479 -5.56 37.20 -7.00
C SER A 479 -7.08 37.30 -6.88
N ASN A 480 -7.73 36.30 -6.28
CA ASN A 480 -9.18 36.24 -6.10
C ASN A 480 -9.63 36.57 -4.66
N MET A 481 -8.73 37.15 -3.85
CA MET A 481 -9.00 37.56 -2.48
C MET A 481 -9.39 39.03 -2.42
N GLN A 482 -10.52 39.33 -1.78
CA GLN A 482 -10.96 40.68 -1.48
C GLN A 482 -10.90 40.89 0.04
N LYS A 483 -10.05 41.81 0.49
CA LYS A 483 -9.94 42.20 1.89
C LYS A 483 -10.95 43.30 2.21
N GLN A 484 -11.75 43.09 3.24
CA GLN A 484 -12.67 44.08 3.81
C GLN A 484 -12.24 44.40 5.26
N LYS A 485 -12.94 45.34 5.91
CA LYS A 485 -12.64 45.78 7.28
C LYS A 485 -12.68 44.63 8.29
N ASP A 486 -13.66 43.74 8.15
CA ASP A 486 -13.97 42.67 9.10
C ASP A 486 -13.87 41.26 8.52
N CYS A 487 -13.58 41.10 7.22
CA CYS A 487 -13.48 39.78 6.60
C CYS A 487 -12.55 39.72 5.38
N PHE A 488 -12.17 38.51 5.01
CA PHE A 488 -11.59 38.19 3.70
C PHE A 488 -12.58 37.36 2.89
N ARG A 489 -12.86 37.75 1.66
CA ARG A 489 -13.75 37.06 0.73
C ARG A 489 -12.95 36.48 -0.43
N PHE A 490 -13.14 35.20 -0.71
CA PHE A 490 -12.47 34.51 -1.82
C PHE A 490 -13.49 34.01 -2.83
N LYS A 491 -13.25 34.35 -4.10
CA LYS A 491 -13.97 33.78 -5.24
C LYS A 491 -13.17 32.60 -5.81
N ILE A 492 -13.84 31.49 -6.12
CA ILE A 492 -13.20 30.32 -6.73
C ILE A 492 -13.74 30.17 -8.15
N PHE A 493 -12.93 30.60 -9.13
CA PHE A 493 -13.23 30.46 -10.56
C PHE A 493 -12.84 29.08 -11.09
N ASP A 494 -11.89 28.41 -10.44
CA ASP A 494 -11.51 27.04 -10.76
C ASP A 494 -12.69 26.08 -10.57
N LEU A 495 -12.76 25.04 -11.41
CA LEU A 495 -13.86 24.08 -11.35
C LEU A 495 -13.76 23.18 -10.11
N LEU A 496 -14.78 23.25 -9.26
CA LEU A 496 -14.99 22.38 -8.11
C LEU A 496 -15.76 21.12 -8.53
N LYS A 497 -15.75 20.10 -7.64
CA LYS A 497 -16.56 18.88 -7.83
C LYS A 497 -18.04 19.16 -8.08
N GLN A 498 -18.56 20.26 -7.55
CA GLN A 498 -19.97 20.66 -7.69
C GLN A 498 -20.23 21.63 -8.85
N SER A 499 -19.18 22.13 -9.52
CA SER A 499 -19.33 23.07 -10.63
C SER A 499 -20.00 22.38 -11.81
N ARG A 500 -21.01 23.06 -12.34
CA ARG A 500 -21.82 22.70 -13.52
C ARG A 500 -22.26 23.99 -14.21
N PRO A 501 -22.62 23.96 -15.52
CA PRO A 501 -23.11 25.15 -16.22
C PRO A 501 -24.21 25.87 -15.43
N GLY A 502 -24.12 27.20 -15.35
CA GLY A 502 -25.07 28.06 -14.61
C GLY A 502 -24.94 28.05 -13.07
N TYR A 503 -24.17 27.13 -12.48
CA TYR A 503 -23.99 27.07 -11.02
C TYR A 503 -22.86 28.00 -10.56
N LYS A 504 -23.20 28.99 -9.73
CA LYS A 504 -22.23 29.86 -9.06
C LYS A 504 -21.61 29.13 -7.87
N ASN A 505 -20.28 28.97 -7.90
CA ASN A 505 -19.56 28.38 -6.77
C ASN A 505 -19.75 29.25 -5.51
N PRO A 506 -19.96 28.65 -4.33
CA PRO A 506 -20.06 29.40 -3.09
C PRO A 506 -18.72 30.08 -2.77
N GLU A 507 -18.80 31.32 -2.32
CA GLU A 507 -17.62 32.08 -1.90
C GLU A 507 -17.14 31.63 -0.51
N VAL A 508 -15.83 31.68 -0.30
CA VAL A 508 -15.25 31.41 1.02
C VAL A 508 -15.07 32.75 1.73
N ILE A 509 -15.79 32.92 2.84
CA ILE A 509 -15.78 34.16 3.63
C ILE A 509 -15.18 33.87 5.00
N LEU A 510 -14.05 34.51 5.29
CA LEU A 510 -13.30 34.40 6.54
C LEU A 510 -13.54 35.66 7.36
N LYS A 511 -14.59 35.62 8.18
CA LYS A 511 -15.00 36.75 9.03
C LYS A 511 -14.14 36.84 10.29
N SER A 512 -14.00 38.06 10.78
CA SER A 512 -13.46 38.35 12.10
C SER A 512 -14.36 37.75 13.18
N PHE A 513 -13.75 37.29 14.25
CA PHE A 513 -14.43 36.71 15.40
C PHE A 513 -13.93 37.39 16.68
N PRO A 514 -14.48 38.58 17.01
CA PRO A 514 -14.13 39.32 18.22
C PRO A 514 -14.28 38.54 19.54
N PRO A 515 -15.31 37.69 19.74
CA PRO A 515 -15.54 37.01 21.03
C PRO A 515 -14.38 36.12 21.51
N ASP A 516 -13.63 35.50 20.60
CA ASP A 516 -12.40 34.78 20.94
C ASP A 516 -11.33 35.02 19.87
N ARG A 517 -10.48 36.03 20.10
CA ARG A 517 -9.38 36.41 19.19
C ARG A 517 -8.43 35.24 18.90
N ARG A 518 -8.30 34.27 19.80
CA ARG A 518 -7.44 33.08 19.61
C ARG A 518 -7.96 32.15 18.51
N LEU A 519 -9.27 32.18 18.24
CA LEU A 519 -9.93 31.39 17.19
C LEU A 519 -10.30 32.22 15.96
N CYS A 520 -9.95 33.50 15.93
CA CYS A 520 -10.31 34.40 14.85
C CYS A 520 -9.55 34.09 13.56
N VAL A 521 -10.23 33.48 12.58
CA VAL A 521 -9.64 33.12 11.28
C VAL A 521 -9.11 34.33 10.51
N TYR A 522 -9.73 35.49 10.66
CA TYR A 522 -9.26 36.75 10.08
C TYR A 522 -7.87 37.15 10.60
N LEU A 523 -7.66 37.09 11.93
CA LEU A 523 -6.37 37.43 12.54
C LEU A 523 -5.29 36.41 12.17
N VAL A 524 -5.64 35.13 12.17
CA VAL A 524 -4.73 34.05 11.75
C VAL A 524 -4.31 34.23 10.29
N LEU A 525 -5.26 34.54 9.39
CA LEU A 525 -4.95 34.79 7.99
C LEU A 525 -4.10 36.06 7.81
N LYS A 526 -4.39 37.14 8.55
CA LYS A 526 -3.60 38.38 8.49
C LYS A 526 -2.13 38.12 8.86
N GLU A 527 -1.88 37.38 9.94
CA GLU A 527 -0.52 37.01 10.35
C GLU A 527 0.15 36.05 9.36
N TYR A 528 -0.60 35.08 8.84
CA TYR A 528 -0.10 34.16 7.83
C TYR A 528 0.31 34.88 6.54
N LEU A 529 -0.49 35.83 6.05
CA LEU A 529 -0.13 36.64 4.89
C LEU A 529 1.16 37.42 5.15
N LYS A 530 1.26 38.09 6.31
CA LYS A 530 2.47 38.82 6.72
C LYS A 530 3.72 37.94 6.69
N ARG A 531 3.67 36.73 7.26
CA ARG A 531 4.83 35.82 7.35
C ARG A 531 5.12 35.05 6.07
N THR A 532 4.20 35.05 5.10
CA THR A 532 4.39 34.34 3.84
C THR A 532 4.78 35.23 2.67
N VAL A 533 4.85 36.56 2.84
CA VAL A 533 5.25 37.50 1.78
C VAL A 533 6.59 37.09 1.16
N ASP A 534 7.63 36.94 1.99
CA ASP A 534 9.00 36.75 1.48
C ASP A 534 9.24 35.35 0.91
N ILE A 535 8.57 34.32 1.45
CA ILE A 535 8.78 32.92 1.04
C ILE A 535 7.89 32.49 -0.14
N ARG A 536 6.93 33.32 -0.54
CA ARG A 536 5.94 33.00 -1.58
C ARG A 536 6.51 33.09 -2.98
N SER A 537 7.46 33.99 -3.22
CA SER A 537 7.97 34.27 -4.57
C SER A 537 6.78 34.52 -5.52
N GLU A 538 6.63 33.77 -6.61
CA GLU A 538 5.58 33.93 -7.62
C GLU A 538 4.28 33.13 -7.36
N GLU A 539 4.13 32.46 -6.21
CA GLU A 539 2.99 31.56 -5.96
C GLU A 539 1.69 32.31 -5.58
N ASP A 540 0.70 32.29 -6.48
CA ASP A 540 -0.63 32.88 -6.24
C ASP A 540 -1.52 32.05 -5.28
N SER A 541 -1.22 30.76 -5.07
CA SER A 541 -2.03 29.91 -4.17
C SER A 541 -1.90 30.35 -2.72
N LEU A 542 -3.02 30.59 -2.02
CA LEU A 542 -3.01 31.06 -0.62
C LEU A 542 -2.15 30.17 0.27
N ILE A 543 -2.33 28.85 0.19
CA ILE A 543 -1.71 27.87 1.09
C ILE A 543 -0.42 27.32 0.46
N LEU A 544 0.70 27.61 1.12
CA LEU A 544 2.04 27.19 0.71
C LEU A 544 2.56 26.06 1.58
N SER A 545 3.52 25.31 1.05
CA SER A 545 4.28 24.34 1.85
C SER A 545 5.09 25.10 2.91
N TYR A 546 4.95 24.73 4.18
CA TYR A 546 5.86 25.22 5.23
C TYR A 546 7.27 24.59 5.12
N ILE A 547 7.49 23.66 4.19
CA ILE A 547 8.79 23.04 3.87
C ILE A 547 9.32 23.64 2.56
N LYS A 548 10.60 24.03 2.53
CA LYS A 548 11.31 24.45 1.30
C LYS A 548 11.19 23.35 0.21
N PRO A 549 10.90 23.69 -1.06
CA PRO A 549 10.92 25.03 -1.66
C PRO A 549 9.60 25.83 -1.61
N HIS A 550 8.81 25.79 -0.53
CA HIS A 550 7.66 26.69 -0.25
C HIS A 550 6.61 26.84 -1.38
N LYS A 551 6.48 25.84 -2.25
CA LYS A 551 5.53 25.83 -3.37
C LYS A 551 4.09 25.57 -2.94
N LYS A 552 3.14 25.80 -3.85
CA LYS A 552 1.72 25.41 -3.64
C LYS A 552 1.60 23.95 -3.22
N VAL A 553 0.74 23.68 -2.24
CA VAL A 553 0.50 22.30 -1.77
C VAL A 553 -0.61 21.62 -2.55
N SER A 554 -0.56 20.29 -2.62
CA SER A 554 -1.65 19.49 -3.19
C SER A 554 -2.87 19.41 -2.25
N CYS A 555 -4.06 19.13 -2.81
CA CYS A 555 -5.26 18.82 -2.03
C CYS A 555 -5.07 17.65 -1.03
N SER A 556 -4.25 16.66 -1.39
CA SER A 556 -3.92 15.55 -0.48
C SER A 556 -3.05 16.00 0.71
N THR A 557 -2.24 17.04 0.54
CA THR A 557 -1.44 17.64 1.63
C THR A 557 -2.34 18.35 2.63
N ILE A 558 -3.30 19.17 2.15
CA ILE A 558 -4.31 19.81 3.00
C ILE A 558 -5.10 18.77 3.80
N SER A 559 -5.51 17.68 3.15
CA SER A 559 -6.21 16.58 3.83
C SER A 559 -5.35 15.93 4.92
N ARG A 560 -4.05 15.76 4.69
CA ARG A 560 -3.10 15.24 5.70
C ARG A 560 -2.91 16.20 6.87
N TRP A 561 -2.86 17.50 6.61
CA TRP A 561 -2.75 18.52 7.64
C TRP A 561 -3.99 18.60 8.54
N ILE A 562 -5.19 18.54 7.96
CA ILE A 562 -6.44 18.44 8.75
C ILE A 562 -6.40 17.19 9.65
N LYS A 563 -6.03 16.03 9.09
CA LYS A 563 -5.87 14.79 9.89
C LYS A 563 -4.81 14.93 10.98
N SER A 564 -3.69 15.59 10.70
CA SER A 564 -2.63 15.81 11.69
C SER A 564 -3.16 16.60 12.90
N ILE A 565 -3.96 17.64 12.66
CA ILE A 565 -4.57 18.43 13.74
C ILE A 565 -5.64 17.64 14.50
N MET A 566 -6.45 16.86 13.79
CA MET A 566 -7.40 15.94 14.43
C MET A 566 -6.68 14.96 15.36
N CYS A 567 -5.61 14.32 14.87
CA CYS A 567 -4.79 13.40 15.65
C CYS A 567 -4.13 14.10 16.86
N ARG A 568 -3.57 15.30 16.66
CA ARG A 568 -3.03 16.16 17.74
C ARG A 568 -4.05 16.51 18.82
N ALA A 569 -5.32 16.61 18.44
CA ALA A 569 -6.41 16.90 19.36
C ALA A 569 -6.93 15.66 20.08
N GLY A 570 -6.42 14.46 19.78
CA GLY A 570 -6.87 13.20 20.36
C GLY A 570 -8.00 12.50 19.59
N ILE A 571 -8.33 12.96 18.37
CA ILE A 571 -9.35 12.30 17.54
C ILE A 571 -8.72 11.10 16.82
N ASP A 572 -9.37 9.95 16.91
CA ASP A 572 -8.93 8.76 16.20
C ASP A 572 -9.09 8.90 14.67
N THR A 573 -7.95 9.05 13.99
CA THR A 573 -7.90 9.18 12.53
C THR A 573 -7.92 7.85 11.77
N SER A 574 -7.89 6.72 12.51
CA SER A 574 -8.18 5.39 11.98
C SER A 574 -9.65 5.29 11.57
N ILE A 575 -10.54 5.90 12.35
CA ILE A 575 -11.98 6.03 12.09
C ILE A 575 -12.24 7.29 11.26
N PHE A 576 -11.89 8.46 11.79
CA PHE A 576 -12.27 9.75 11.20
C PHE A 576 -11.25 10.26 10.18
N LYS A 577 -11.69 10.44 8.93
CA LYS A 577 -10.85 10.99 7.85
C LYS A 577 -11.03 12.51 7.75
N ALA A 578 -10.15 13.21 7.03
CA ALA A 578 -10.20 14.67 6.88
C ALA A 578 -11.56 15.22 6.45
N HIS A 579 -12.30 14.46 5.63
CA HIS A 579 -13.64 14.88 5.19
C HIS A 579 -14.66 14.93 6.32
N SER A 580 -14.47 14.16 7.40
CA SER A 580 -15.35 14.14 8.57
C SER A 580 -15.44 15.50 9.27
N THR A 581 -14.43 16.37 9.14
CA THR A 581 -14.46 17.75 9.64
C THR A 581 -15.66 18.53 9.12
N ARG A 582 -16.05 18.27 7.87
CA ARG A 582 -17.24 18.88 7.27
C ARG A 582 -18.50 18.44 8.03
N SER A 583 -18.72 17.14 8.19
CA SER A 583 -19.85 16.61 8.95
C SER A 583 -19.86 17.09 10.41
N ALA A 584 -18.69 17.12 11.06
CA ALA A 584 -18.55 17.58 12.45
C ALA A 584 -18.96 19.06 12.58
N SER A 585 -18.45 19.92 11.69
CA SER A 585 -18.77 21.35 11.71
C SER A 585 -20.25 21.63 11.46
N THR A 586 -20.88 20.94 10.49
CA THR A 586 -22.28 21.18 10.14
C THR A 586 -23.26 20.57 11.15
N SER A 587 -22.92 19.41 11.73
CA SER A 587 -23.71 18.80 12.80
C SER A 587 -23.66 19.65 14.07
N LYS A 588 -22.48 20.20 14.42
CA LYS A 588 -22.34 21.12 15.55
C LYS A 588 -23.11 22.43 15.33
N ALA A 589 -23.10 22.96 14.09
CA ALA A 589 -23.88 24.15 13.75
C ALA A 589 -25.39 23.90 13.94
N LYS A 590 -25.89 22.75 13.48
CA LYS A 590 -27.28 22.33 13.71
C LYS A 590 -27.60 22.18 15.20
N GLN A 591 -26.72 21.53 15.97
CA GLN A 591 -26.86 21.40 17.43
C GLN A 591 -26.94 22.76 18.15
N ASN A 592 -26.28 23.78 17.60
CA ASN A 592 -26.32 25.16 18.10
C ASN A 592 -27.43 26.01 17.43
N ASN A 593 -28.48 25.38 16.90
CA ASN A 593 -29.66 26.04 16.31
C ASN A 593 -29.38 26.97 15.12
N VAL A 594 -28.29 26.74 14.37
CA VAL A 594 -28.09 27.45 13.09
C VAL A 594 -29.13 26.95 12.08
N PRO A 595 -29.87 27.84 11.39
CA PRO A 595 -30.86 27.44 10.39
C PRO A 595 -30.27 26.49 9.35
N VAL A 596 -31.01 25.43 9.01
CA VAL A 596 -30.55 24.43 8.01
C VAL A 596 -30.30 25.11 6.66
N SER A 597 -31.10 26.10 6.28
CA SER A 597 -30.89 26.92 5.06
C SER A 597 -29.49 27.52 5.00
N ASP A 598 -29.00 28.06 6.12
CA ASP A 598 -27.69 28.70 6.22
C ASP A 598 -26.57 27.66 6.16
N ILE A 599 -26.77 26.50 6.81
CA ILE A 599 -25.84 25.37 6.73
C ILE A 599 -25.72 24.87 5.28
N LEU A 600 -26.84 24.71 4.58
CA LEU A 600 -26.88 24.29 3.18
C LEU A 600 -26.18 25.32 2.28
N ALA A 601 -26.50 26.60 2.43
CA ALA A 601 -25.89 27.68 1.67
C ALA A 601 -24.37 27.75 1.90
N LYS A 602 -23.94 27.66 3.17
CA LYS A 602 -22.52 27.72 3.54
C LYS A 602 -21.73 26.51 3.03
N ALA A 603 -22.28 25.31 3.15
CA ALA A 603 -21.62 24.08 2.71
C ALA A 603 -21.73 23.86 1.19
N GLY A 604 -22.59 24.58 0.48
CA GLY A 604 -22.85 24.40 -0.95
C GLY A 604 -23.66 23.13 -1.24
N TRP A 605 -24.72 22.89 -0.47
CA TRP A 605 -25.69 21.83 -0.72
C TRP A 605 -26.99 22.41 -1.27
N SER A 606 -27.53 21.79 -2.31
CA SER A 606 -28.80 22.19 -2.92
C SER A 606 -30.01 21.48 -2.31
N SER A 607 -29.80 20.50 -1.44
CA SER A 607 -30.87 19.66 -0.89
C SER A 607 -30.58 19.30 0.57
N SER A 608 -31.59 19.50 1.42
CA SER A 608 -31.59 19.07 2.82
C SER A 608 -31.45 17.56 2.95
N THR A 609 -31.96 16.78 2.01
CA THR A 609 -31.83 15.32 1.97
C THR A 609 -30.36 14.87 1.89
N THR A 610 -29.54 15.60 1.13
CA THR A 610 -28.09 15.31 1.06
C THR A 610 -27.42 15.55 2.40
N PHE A 611 -27.80 16.64 3.08
CA PHE A 611 -27.29 16.94 4.41
C PHE A 611 -27.72 15.87 5.42
N GLY A 612 -29.02 15.59 5.52
CA GLY A 612 -29.58 14.60 6.46
C GLY A 612 -29.00 13.20 6.28
N LYS A 613 -28.87 12.70 5.04
CA LYS A 613 -28.37 11.33 4.80
C LYS A 613 -26.88 11.16 5.05
N PHE A 614 -26.06 12.17 4.74
CA PHE A 614 -24.61 11.98 4.63
C PHE A 614 -23.78 12.77 5.63
N TYR A 615 -24.31 13.85 6.21
CA TYR A 615 -23.50 14.82 6.96
C TYR A 615 -24.08 15.21 8.32
N ASP A 616 -25.39 15.12 8.49
CA ASP A 616 -26.08 15.28 9.77
C ASP A 616 -25.86 14.01 10.60
N LYS A 617 -24.94 14.09 11.56
CA LYS A 617 -24.49 12.95 12.36
C LYS A 617 -24.56 13.32 13.83
N THR A 618 -24.90 12.36 14.68
CA THR A 618 -24.91 12.54 16.14
C THR A 618 -23.51 12.86 16.63
N VAL A 619 -23.32 13.99 17.30
CA VAL A 619 -22.02 14.41 17.83
C VAL A 619 -21.73 13.58 19.08
N THR A 620 -20.62 12.85 19.09
CA THR A 620 -20.11 12.16 20.29
C THR A 620 -19.83 13.21 21.36
N THR A 621 -20.69 13.27 22.37
CA THR A 621 -20.35 13.91 23.63
C THR A 621 -19.51 12.92 24.42
N SER A 622 -18.48 13.39 25.15
CA SER A 622 -17.88 12.53 26.18
C SER A 622 -19.02 12.05 27.06
N ASP A 623 -18.98 10.78 27.46
CA ASP A 623 -20.04 10.20 28.28
C ASP A 623 -20.06 10.92 29.63
N VAL A 624 -20.85 11.99 29.70
CA VAL A 624 -20.97 12.87 30.86
C VAL A 624 -21.44 12.06 32.06
N PHE A 625 -22.16 10.96 31.84
CA PHE A 625 -22.57 10.03 32.88
C PHE A 625 -21.36 9.29 33.46
N ALA A 626 -20.50 8.71 32.63
CA ALA A 626 -19.30 8.01 33.11
C ALA A 626 -18.29 8.96 33.79
N GLU A 627 -18.03 10.13 33.20
CA GLU A 627 -17.12 11.13 33.82
C GLU A 627 -17.66 11.65 35.16
N LYS A 628 -18.96 11.97 35.26
CA LYS A 628 -19.56 12.46 36.52
C LYS A 628 -19.73 11.37 37.57
N SER A 629 -20.00 10.13 37.15
CA SER A 629 -20.13 8.99 38.07
C SER A 629 -18.80 8.62 38.71
N VAL A 630 -17.68 8.75 37.98
CA VAL A 630 -16.34 8.51 38.52
C VAL A 630 -15.84 9.67 39.37
N THR A 631 -16.15 10.93 39.02
CA THR A 631 -15.77 12.07 39.89
C THR A 631 -16.49 12.08 41.24
N ASN A 632 -17.71 11.53 41.31
CA ASN A 632 -18.44 11.40 42.59
C ASN A 632 -17.96 10.23 43.46
N LEU A 633 -17.16 9.30 42.94
CA LEU A 633 -16.57 8.20 43.72
C LEU A 633 -15.27 8.60 44.42
N ASN A 634 -14.60 9.67 43.98
CA ASN A 634 -13.37 10.16 44.61
C ASN A 634 -13.61 11.17 45.76
N THR A 635 -14.81 11.70 45.92
CA THR A 635 -15.14 12.66 46.99
C THR A 635 -15.63 11.99 48.28
N SER A 636 -15.86 10.68 48.30
CA SER A 636 -16.30 9.93 49.48
C SER A 636 -15.20 9.15 50.23
N LEU A 637 -13.93 9.23 49.78
CA LEU A 637 -12.79 8.51 50.39
C LEU A 637 -11.76 9.41 51.10
N LEU A 638 -12.09 10.68 51.36
CA LEU A 638 -11.19 11.62 52.08
C LEU A 638 -11.74 12.14 53.41
N ASN A 639 -12.82 11.55 53.93
CA ASN A 639 -13.32 11.82 55.28
C ASN A 639 -13.55 10.51 56.03
N VAL A 640 -12.47 9.85 56.46
CA VAL A 640 -12.40 9.01 57.67
C VAL A 640 -11.02 9.18 58.27
#